data_AF-A0A1Y1V1N5-F1
#
_entry.id   AF-A0A1Y1V1N5-F1
#
_cell.length_a   1.000
_cell.length_b   1.000
_cell.length_c   1.000
_cell.angle_alpha   90.00
_cell.angle_beta   90.00
_cell.angle_gamma   90.00
#
_symmetry.space_group_name_H-M   'P 1'
#
loop_
_entity.id
_entity.type
_entity.pdbx_description
1 polymer ?
#
loop_
_entity_poly.entity_id
_entity_poly.type
_entity_poly.pdbx_seq_one_letter_code
_entity_poly.pdbx_strand_id
1 'polypeptide(L)'
;MKNCHSYSGNIITFFSFIKKIKINIEDSIFNDISTLIDGSYNDISINKCQFYNISSIDSKPILINSPYSNINISNSIYDNITSLRSNLFDDETNYSFMNDTFSNIKSNSNAIIQSTYKPLSISNCKFKNILLNGEIDSSSLIVFNSGDAEKKFIMKNTDIKSCQSNGDLILIKGDTTLIEFSNVSITNVSAYGSILNNISKNSIIEMNNMNVFDNKNINKYKNGLLSSYFNNKMTINNSIFKNNEVKSNGGSLYFSKFQELHIRINSSIFENNHSFNGGAIYIDYFEKESDCEIELLDSKFQHNTADYFGGSVYSSCKSILISNSSFINNHAYSGGGIYIETINDVEKINQFKEIKSTFINNTSYSNGNDFATRPNKINLVSSSRNEITMKSGESYKLTFKVADEFDQIIYDELKYYENINLKIDLVERENNNNLNSISRDDIKIIGNRCSFSKGICELNQLSIYSKYPVILYMEIMIENEGINSNNINIENKNYKFIINDCNDEQIKMNIRENYYYCENPICNDDCPILNKTAICIKSNITNLNNKNYNECQCLPGWKGNKCNLKDFKEISNIYTNILSSPAILITLALMIFMIINRKQRIICDPGFFKCQLILIGMILYFISLNFNIFSNYINCSFHFLLKHCGILLVYIIFLIYISTGEKLGMKFKDLHRLELSLFQTINIKENNNQKNSNSNSETIDINIIEDIEKKINNNILSKENNVSKTSCNSEIVDNHAKIKKLNKDVSHIHSLYTEFSLIYTCVFFIFIFVILLNNKSKDEYIQEYDGKWRYQCPLDKIDFIVSFIELFMIIYLLALVIKIWNYTYVFQCVKYMSYSTILWISIGPIVHLISYISLNKNGFAYNLFNNIINEICYLIMLILYSWDKVYYISKNKGNMPKYYFYHVKRSLCNIHCSYLCECNRNNAVYYNEDEVEKYINFYKYCSVIIVFSNGKFKYIQKKNKNSLKFSI
;
A
#
# COMPACT_ATOMS: atom_id res chain seq x y z
N MET A 1 33.37 60.62 -38.50
CA MET A 1 32.52 61.09 -39.60
C MET A 1 31.10 61.26 -39.08
N LYS A 2 30.44 62.39 -39.38
CA LYS A 2 29.07 62.68 -38.93
C LYS A 2 28.25 63.27 -40.08
N ASN A 3 27.08 62.72 -40.38
CA ASN A 3 26.22 63.13 -41.49
C ASN A 3 27.00 63.12 -42.82
N CYS A 4 27.74 62.03 -43.06
CA CYS A 4 28.60 61.88 -44.23
C CYS A 4 27.96 60.94 -45.24
N HIS A 5 27.43 61.52 -46.31
CA HIS A 5 26.76 60.81 -47.39
C HIS A 5 27.42 61.13 -48.73
N SER A 6 27.36 60.18 -49.66
CA SER A 6 27.84 60.36 -51.03
C SER A 6 26.75 60.02 -52.03
N TYR A 7 26.84 60.57 -53.24
CA TYR A 7 25.92 60.24 -54.33
C TYR A 7 25.99 58.76 -54.73
N SER A 8 27.13 58.08 -54.54
CA SER A 8 27.31 56.66 -54.84
C SER A 8 26.80 55.73 -53.73
N GLY A 9 26.34 56.29 -52.60
CA GLY A 9 25.83 55.52 -51.46
C GLY A 9 26.92 54.89 -50.59
N ASN A 10 28.18 55.29 -50.75
CA ASN A 10 29.30 54.74 -49.99
C ASN A 10 30.45 55.75 -49.78
N ILE A 11 31.21 55.61 -48.69
CA ILE A 11 32.28 56.55 -48.31
C ILE A 11 33.61 56.15 -48.95
N ILE A 12 33.95 54.86 -48.92
CA ILE A 12 35.22 54.34 -49.42
C ILE A 12 34.92 53.28 -50.49
N THR A 13 35.59 53.37 -51.65
CA THR A 13 35.46 52.41 -52.75
C THR A 13 36.81 51.81 -53.14
N PHE A 14 36.93 50.49 -53.23
CA PHE A 14 38.12 49.82 -53.75
C PHE A 14 37.79 48.63 -54.64
N PHE A 15 38.29 48.62 -55.88
CA PHE A 15 38.18 47.47 -56.79
C PHE A 15 39.58 46.97 -57.18
N SER A 16 39.96 45.77 -56.76
CA SER A 16 41.22 45.13 -57.15
C SER A 16 41.04 43.63 -57.32
N PHE A 17 41.23 43.13 -58.54
CA PHE A 17 41.15 41.69 -58.86
C PHE A 17 42.48 40.95 -58.73
N ILE A 18 43.59 41.67 -58.53
CA ILE A 18 44.96 41.12 -58.65
C ILE A 18 45.67 41.02 -57.29
N LYS A 19 45.37 41.94 -56.36
CA LYS A 19 46.05 41.99 -55.05
C LYS A 19 45.06 42.36 -53.96
N LYS A 20 45.08 41.59 -52.86
CA LYS A 20 44.32 41.92 -51.66
C LYS A 20 44.78 43.25 -51.08
N ILE A 21 43.84 44.18 -50.91
CA ILE A 21 44.10 45.47 -50.28
C ILE A 21 43.89 45.33 -48.78
N LYS A 22 44.89 45.74 -47.99
CA LYS A 22 44.80 45.77 -46.53
C LYS A 22 44.27 47.12 -46.08
N ILE A 23 43.17 47.13 -45.33
CA ILE A 23 42.50 48.33 -44.81
C ILE A 23 42.43 48.23 -43.30
N ASN A 24 42.90 49.25 -42.60
CA ASN A 24 42.83 49.33 -41.14
C ASN A 24 42.07 50.61 -40.76
N ILE A 25 40.99 50.45 -39.98
CA ILE A 25 40.19 51.56 -39.43
C ILE A 25 40.19 51.38 -37.90
N GLU A 26 40.75 52.34 -37.19
CA GLU A 26 40.92 52.28 -35.73
C GLU A 26 40.40 53.56 -35.06
N ASP A 27 39.94 53.45 -33.82
CA ASP A 27 39.60 54.56 -32.92
C ASP A 27 38.68 55.63 -33.55
N SER A 28 37.67 55.20 -34.32
CA SER A 28 36.84 56.07 -35.17
C SER A 28 35.36 56.05 -34.83
N ILE A 29 34.69 57.20 -34.96
CA ILE A 29 33.24 57.35 -34.74
C ILE A 29 32.53 57.67 -36.06
N PHE A 30 31.49 56.92 -36.38
CA PHE A 30 30.65 57.04 -37.56
C PHE A 30 29.20 57.26 -37.13
N ASN A 31 28.67 58.46 -37.35
CA ASN A 31 27.32 58.84 -36.94
C ASN A 31 26.54 59.30 -38.17
N ASP A 32 25.46 58.62 -38.50
CA ASP A 32 24.64 58.89 -39.69
C ASP A 32 25.50 58.97 -40.97
N ILE A 33 25.85 57.79 -41.50
CA ILE A 33 26.72 57.66 -42.67
C ILE A 33 26.08 56.76 -43.73
N SER A 34 26.46 56.98 -44.99
CA SER A 34 26.29 55.97 -46.05
C SER A 34 27.25 54.78 -45.85
N THR A 35 27.14 53.70 -46.64
CA THR A 35 27.99 52.50 -46.54
C THR A 35 29.46 52.84 -46.40
N LEU A 36 30.13 52.34 -45.36
CA LEU A 36 31.52 52.75 -45.08
C LEU A 36 32.48 52.28 -46.17
N ILE A 37 32.40 51.01 -46.56
CA ILE A 37 33.30 50.39 -47.56
C ILE A 37 32.48 49.66 -48.62
N ASP A 38 32.80 49.90 -49.89
CA ASP A 38 32.30 49.16 -51.05
C ASP A 38 33.48 48.64 -51.89
N GLY A 39 33.53 47.34 -52.17
CA GLY A 39 34.66 46.75 -52.90
C GLY A 39 34.62 45.22 -52.94
N SER A 40 35.73 44.56 -53.28
CA SER A 40 35.87 43.10 -53.19
C SER A 40 37.34 42.69 -53.00
N TYR A 41 37.57 41.45 -52.53
CA TYR A 41 38.91 40.88 -52.32
C TYR A 41 39.83 41.69 -51.38
N ASN A 42 39.31 42.12 -50.23
CA ASN A 42 40.03 42.94 -49.26
C ASN A 42 40.43 42.16 -47.99
N ASP A 43 41.43 42.66 -47.25
CA ASP A 43 41.72 42.27 -45.87
C ASP A 43 41.46 43.49 -44.98
N ILE A 44 40.31 43.53 -44.30
CA ILE A 44 39.82 44.69 -43.55
C ILE A 44 39.93 44.42 -42.05
N SER A 45 40.48 45.37 -41.30
CA SER A 45 40.42 45.38 -39.85
C SER A 45 39.73 46.64 -39.34
N ILE A 46 38.74 46.45 -38.46
CA ILE A 46 38.02 47.52 -37.77
C ILE A 46 38.21 47.31 -36.27
N ASN A 47 38.76 48.29 -35.58
CA ASN A 47 39.06 48.20 -34.16
C ASN A 47 38.61 49.45 -33.41
N LYS A 48 37.97 49.28 -32.25
CA LYS A 48 37.53 50.40 -31.38
C LYS A 48 36.69 51.44 -32.14
N CYS A 49 35.87 51.00 -33.07
CA CYS A 49 35.03 51.88 -33.88
C CYS A 49 33.61 51.94 -33.34
N GLN A 50 32.92 53.04 -33.60
CA GLN A 50 31.55 53.22 -33.15
C GLN A 50 30.63 53.68 -34.28
N PHE A 51 29.47 53.03 -34.43
CA PHE A 51 28.49 53.27 -35.48
C PHE A 51 27.14 53.60 -34.85
N TYR A 52 26.63 54.83 -35.07
CA TYR A 52 25.43 55.34 -34.42
C TYR A 52 24.44 56.03 -35.37
N ASN A 53 23.14 55.92 -35.06
CA ASN A 53 22.05 56.66 -35.71
C ASN A 53 22.03 56.50 -37.24
N ILE A 54 22.31 55.29 -37.74
CA ILE A 54 22.34 55.03 -39.17
C ILE A 54 20.97 54.54 -39.61
N SER A 55 20.35 55.22 -40.58
CA SER A 55 19.10 54.77 -41.20
C SER A 55 19.31 54.66 -42.71
N SER A 56 19.22 53.45 -43.26
CA SER A 56 19.48 53.22 -44.69
C SER A 56 18.32 52.53 -45.41
N ILE A 57 18.05 53.01 -46.62
CA ILE A 57 17.14 52.42 -47.63
C ILE A 57 17.91 51.80 -48.80
N ASP A 58 19.23 51.79 -48.74
CA ASP A 58 20.08 51.29 -49.82
C ASP A 58 19.96 49.77 -49.95
N SER A 59 20.11 49.26 -51.17
CA SER A 59 20.13 47.82 -51.43
C SER A 59 21.49 47.18 -51.12
N LYS A 60 22.54 47.98 -50.92
CA LYS A 60 23.88 47.51 -50.54
C LYS A 60 23.98 47.32 -49.03
N PRO A 61 24.86 46.44 -48.53
CA PRO A 61 25.15 46.32 -47.11
C PRO A 61 25.43 47.68 -46.44
N ILE A 62 24.82 47.92 -45.28
CA ILE A 62 24.80 49.25 -44.63
C ILE A 62 26.18 49.71 -44.18
N LEU A 63 27.05 48.79 -43.80
CA LEU A 63 28.35 49.12 -43.24
C LEU A 63 29.47 48.72 -44.18
N ILE A 64 29.50 47.46 -44.62
CA ILE A 64 30.60 46.93 -45.43
C ILE A 64 30.05 46.03 -46.53
N ASN A 65 30.22 46.46 -47.77
CA ASN A 65 30.00 45.65 -48.96
C ASN A 65 31.35 45.19 -49.51
N SER A 66 31.81 43.98 -49.17
CA SER A 66 33.15 43.52 -49.58
C SER A 66 33.27 42.02 -49.80
N PRO A 67 32.58 41.43 -50.80
CA PRO A 67 32.64 39.99 -51.07
C PRO A 67 34.06 39.45 -51.27
N TYR A 68 34.23 38.16 -50.93
CA TYR A 68 35.49 37.41 -50.99
C TYR A 68 36.64 37.97 -50.12
N SER A 69 36.28 38.75 -49.10
CA SER A 69 37.24 39.43 -48.21
C SER A 69 37.44 38.68 -46.89
N ASN A 70 38.47 39.09 -46.14
CA ASN A 70 38.62 38.75 -44.73
C ASN A 70 38.38 40.01 -43.90
N ILE A 71 37.44 39.96 -42.96
CA ILE A 71 37.08 41.11 -42.14
C ILE A 71 37.15 40.75 -40.67
N ASN A 72 38.07 41.40 -39.96
CA ASN A 72 38.25 41.28 -38.53
C ASN A 72 37.74 42.54 -37.85
N ILE A 73 36.71 42.39 -37.03
CA ILE A 73 36.07 43.48 -36.28
C ILE A 73 36.33 43.22 -34.80
N SER A 74 36.75 44.27 -34.10
CA SER A 74 36.97 44.16 -32.66
C SER A 74 36.69 45.43 -31.87
N ASN A 75 36.30 45.25 -30.61
CA ASN A 75 36.06 46.30 -29.62
C ASN A 75 35.11 47.42 -30.12
N SER A 76 34.19 47.10 -31.04
CA SER A 76 33.39 48.07 -31.76
C SER A 76 31.91 48.06 -31.31
N ILE A 77 31.24 49.20 -31.48
CA ILE A 77 29.85 49.40 -31.03
C ILE A 77 28.97 49.77 -32.22
N TYR A 78 27.82 49.12 -32.34
CA TYR A 78 26.79 49.36 -33.34
C TYR A 78 25.49 49.65 -32.61
N ASP A 79 25.02 50.88 -32.63
CA ASP A 79 23.84 51.27 -31.84
C ASP A 79 22.89 52.21 -32.58
N ASN A 80 21.59 52.01 -32.38
CA ASN A 80 20.53 52.77 -33.06
C ASN A 80 20.67 52.74 -34.60
N ILE A 81 20.63 51.55 -35.18
CA ILE A 81 20.72 51.34 -36.63
C ILE A 81 19.37 50.83 -37.16
N THR A 82 18.87 51.43 -38.23
CA THR A 82 17.66 50.98 -38.94
C THR A 82 17.99 50.60 -40.37
N SER A 83 17.80 49.32 -40.71
CA SER A 83 17.90 48.81 -42.07
C SER A 83 16.53 48.56 -42.67
N LEU A 84 16.27 49.13 -43.86
CA LEU A 84 15.00 48.94 -44.55
C LEU A 84 15.08 47.98 -45.75
N ARG A 85 16.27 47.72 -46.31
CA ARG A 85 16.41 46.89 -47.54
C ARG A 85 17.58 45.91 -47.57
N SER A 86 18.61 46.06 -46.74
CA SER A 86 19.86 45.31 -46.88
C SER A 86 20.46 44.85 -45.55
N ASN A 87 21.41 43.91 -45.60
CA ASN A 87 22.11 43.44 -44.42
C ASN A 87 23.09 44.52 -43.89
N LEU A 88 23.65 44.36 -42.69
CA LEU A 88 24.70 45.28 -42.21
C LEU A 88 26.03 45.02 -42.93
N PHE A 89 26.29 43.75 -43.26
CA PHE A 89 27.52 43.26 -43.84
C PHE A 89 27.22 42.40 -45.08
N ASP A 90 28.14 42.39 -46.04
CA ASP A 90 28.15 41.46 -47.19
C ASP A 90 28.16 39.99 -46.74
N ASP A 91 27.58 39.07 -47.52
CA ASP A 91 27.40 37.68 -47.12
C ASP A 91 28.50 36.69 -47.57
N GLU A 92 29.31 36.99 -48.59
CA GLU A 92 30.35 36.08 -49.14
C GLU A 92 31.74 36.34 -48.54
N THR A 93 31.77 36.72 -47.25
CA THR A 93 32.95 37.26 -46.57
C THR A 93 33.30 36.49 -45.30
N ASN A 94 34.60 36.32 -45.03
CA ASN A 94 35.08 35.69 -43.79
C ASN A 94 35.01 36.71 -42.64
N TYR A 95 34.08 36.55 -41.70
CA TYR A 95 33.94 37.45 -40.55
C TYR A 95 34.48 36.86 -39.25
N SER A 96 35.21 37.71 -38.52
CA SER A 96 35.53 37.50 -37.11
C SER A 96 35.13 38.74 -36.30
N PHE A 97 34.22 38.58 -35.34
CA PHE A 97 33.79 39.61 -34.39
C PHE A 97 34.36 39.31 -33.00
N MET A 98 34.93 40.32 -32.34
CA MET A 98 35.58 40.16 -31.03
C MET A 98 35.35 41.35 -30.11
N ASN A 99 34.72 41.14 -28.95
CA ASN A 99 34.38 42.21 -28.00
C ASN A 99 33.43 43.28 -28.59
N ASP A 100 32.59 42.91 -29.55
CA ASP A 100 31.69 43.86 -30.23
C ASP A 100 30.30 43.91 -29.57
N THR A 101 29.65 45.08 -29.62
CA THR A 101 28.29 45.27 -29.09
C THR A 101 27.35 45.80 -30.15
N PHE A 102 26.26 45.08 -30.39
CA PHE A 102 25.15 45.43 -31.27
C PHE A 102 23.91 45.72 -30.43
N SER A 103 23.42 46.95 -30.45
CA SER A 103 22.25 47.36 -29.67
C SER A 103 21.24 48.20 -30.44
N ASN A 104 19.96 48.07 -30.09
CA ASN A 104 18.88 48.90 -30.63
C ASN A 104 18.85 48.93 -32.17
N ILE A 105 18.93 47.75 -32.78
CA ILE A 105 18.93 47.60 -34.25
C ILE A 105 17.54 47.17 -34.71
N LYS A 106 17.02 47.83 -35.75
CA LYS A 106 15.81 47.42 -36.45
C LYS A 106 16.17 47.03 -37.88
N SER A 107 15.77 45.85 -38.34
CA SER A 107 16.03 45.43 -39.72
C SER A 107 14.80 44.82 -40.37
N ASN A 108 14.55 45.21 -41.63
CA ASN A 108 13.63 44.50 -42.52
C ASN A 108 14.36 43.56 -43.50
N SER A 109 15.69 43.41 -43.35
CA SER A 109 16.49 42.53 -44.20
C SER A 109 16.31 41.04 -43.84
N ASN A 110 16.85 40.18 -44.71
CA ASN A 110 16.93 38.75 -44.46
C ASN A 110 17.84 38.45 -43.27
N ALA A 111 18.99 39.12 -43.15
CA ALA A 111 19.90 38.91 -42.03
C ALA A 111 20.62 40.18 -41.58
N ILE A 112 21.00 40.27 -40.31
CA ILE A 112 21.98 41.29 -39.87
C ILE A 112 23.39 40.83 -40.25
N ILE A 113 23.74 39.60 -39.88
CA ILE A 113 25.01 38.95 -40.21
C ILE A 113 24.70 37.73 -41.07
N GLN A 114 25.30 37.66 -42.25
CA GLN A 114 25.21 36.48 -43.11
C GLN A 114 26.61 36.03 -43.50
N SER A 115 26.84 34.72 -43.51
CA SER A 115 28.09 34.09 -43.93
C SER A 115 27.78 32.91 -44.83
N THR A 116 28.04 33.07 -46.13
CA THR A 116 27.78 32.08 -47.17
C THR A 116 29.11 31.52 -47.69
N TYR A 117 29.27 30.18 -47.66
CA TYR A 117 30.46 29.45 -48.10
C TYR A 117 31.76 29.75 -47.31
N LYS A 118 31.63 30.48 -46.20
CA LYS A 118 32.73 30.99 -45.37
C LYS A 118 32.53 30.64 -43.88
N PRO A 119 33.61 30.42 -43.10
CA PRO A 119 33.52 30.30 -41.64
C PRO A 119 33.10 31.61 -40.97
N LEU A 120 32.49 31.50 -39.79
CA LEU A 120 32.04 32.62 -38.97
C LEU A 120 32.53 32.46 -37.53
N SER A 121 33.13 33.51 -36.97
CA SER A 121 33.58 33.54 -35.57
C SER A 121 33.02 34.75 -34.84
N ILE A 122 32.37 34.51 -33.70
CA ILE A 122 31.81 35.54 -32.82
C ILE A 122 32.31 35.26 -31.40
N SER A 123 33.06 36.19 -30.82
CA SER A 123 33.67 36.01 -29.51
C SER A 123 33.48 37.24 -28.60
N ASN A 124 33.03 37.01 -27.37
CA ASN A 124 32.80 38.06 -26.37
C ASN A 124 31.86 39.19 -26.86
N CYS A 125 30.85 38.85 -27.67
CA CYS A 125 29.97 39.82 -28.29
C CYS A 125 28.63 39.95 -27.56
N LYS A 126 27.94 41.08 -27.76
CA LYS A 126 26.61 41.33 -27.18
C LYS A 126 25.63 41.79 -28.25
N PHE A 127 24.45 41.18 -28.29
CA PHE A 127 23.33 41.53 -29.16
C PHE A 127 22.13 41.87 -28.27
N LYS A 128 21.66 43.12 -28.29
CA LYS A 128 20.63 43.61 -27.37
C LYS A 128 19.57 44.43 -28.07
N ASN A 129 18.30 44.21 -27.73
CA ASN A 129 17.17 45.03 -28.22
C ASN A 129 17.14 45.09 -29.76
N ILE A 130 17.21 43.93 -30.42
CA ILE A 130 17.20 43.84 -31.88
C ILE A 130 15.82 43.40 -32.36
N LEU A 131 15.25 44.11 -33.32
CA LEU A 131 13.95 43.83 -33.90
C LEU A 131 14.09 43.54 -35.40
N LEU A 132 13.76 42.31 -35.80
CA LEU A 132 13.89 41.81 -37.17
C LEU A 132 12.49 41.63 -37.77
N ASN A 133 12.04 42.67 -38.49
CA ASN A 133 10.70 42.81 -39.05
C ASN A 133 10.65 42.52 -40.56
N GLY A 134 11.62 41.76 -41.08
CA GLY A 134 11.63 41.34 -42.49
C GLY A 134 10.46 40.43 -42.84
N GLU A 135 10.49 39.87 -44.05
CA GLU A 135 9.48 38.91 -44.47
C GLU A 135 9.41 37.72 -43.49
N ILE A 136 8.22 37.13 -43.40
CA ILE A 136 7.98 35.95 -42.57
C ILE A 136 8.94 34.84 -43.03
N ASP A 137 9.54 34.14 -42.07
CA ASP A 137 10.51 33.05 -42.27
C ASP A 137 11.90 33.41 -42.81
N SER A 138 12.10 34.60 -43.39
CA SER A 138 13.40 34.96 -43.98
C SER A 138 14.26 35.89 -43.13
N SER A 139 13.69 36.52 -42.11
CA SER A 139 14.40 37.49 -41.25
C SER A 139 15.11 36.81 -40.07
N SER A 140 16.41 37.07 -39.93
CA SER A 140 17.29 36.45 -38.94
C SER A 140 18.34 37.42 -38.41
N LEU A 141 18.86 37.14 -37.21
CA LEU A 141 20.04 37.84 -36.67
C LEU A 141 21.29 37.34 -37.39
N ILE A 142 21.41 36.02 -37.50
CA ILE A 142 22.55 35.34 -38.12
C ILE A 142 22.04 34.30 -39.11
N VAL A 143 22.59 34.30 -40.32
CA VAL A 143 22.43 33.20 -41.28
C VAL A 143 23.81 32.66 -41.63
N PHE A 144 24.04 31.38 -41.34
CA PHE A 144 25.27 30.68 -41.67
C PHE A 144 24.99 29.58 -42.70
N ASN A 145 25.67 29.63 -43.84
CA ASN A 145 25.57 28.63 -44.90
C ASN A 145 26.96 28.04 -45.21
N SER A 146 27.21 26.77 -44.87
CA SER A 146 28.48 26.12 -45.18
C SER A 146 28.65 25.82 -46.68
N GLY A 147 27.54 25.71 -47.42
CA GLY A 147 27.50 25.13 -48.76
C GLY A 147 27.95 23.67 -48.77
N ASP A 148 28.59 23.26 -49.86
CA ASP A 148 28.94 21.86 -50.12
C ASP A 148 30.19 21.39 -49.35
N ALA A 149 30.98 22.33 -48.83
CA ALA A 149 32.21 22.05 -48.10
C ALA A 149 31.98 22.19 -46.59
N GLU A 150 32.79 21.47 -45.81
CA GLU A 150 32.82 21.65 -44.36
C GLU A 150 33.20 23.10 -44.00
N LYS A 151 32.36 23.74 -43.20
CA LYS A 151 32.62 25.06 -42.61
C LYS A 151 32.25 25.09 -41.13
N LYS A 152 32.92 25.98 -40.42
CA LYS A 152 32.83 26.11 -38.97
C LYS A 152 32.15 27.40 -38.56
N PHE A 153 31.20 27.30 -37.63
CA PHE A 153 30.58 28.42 -36.94
C PHE A 153 30.92 28.36 -35.44
N ILE A 154 31.66 29.37 -34.97
CA ILE A 154 32.11 29.48 -33.58
C ILE A 154 31.39 30.66 -32.92
N MET A 155 30.79 30.41 -31.74
CA MET A 155 30.23 31.46 -30.89
C MET A 155 30.67 31.26 -29.44
N LYS A 156 31.46 32.20 -28.90
CA LYS A 156 32.02 32.10 -27.55
C LYS A 156 31.71 33.32 -26.71
N ASN A 157 31.39 33.14 -25.43
CA ASN A 157 31.16 34.22 -24.45
C ASN A 157 30.17 35.28 -24.98
N THR A 158 29.07 34.88 -25.60
CA THR A 158 28.19 35.80 -26.34
C THR A 158 26.83 35.92 -25.66
N ASP A 159 26.34 37.16 -25.50
CA ASP A 159 25.02 37.44 -24.92
C ASP A 159 24.05 37.92 -26.01
N ILE A 160 22.92 37.24 -26.17
CA ILE A 160 21.80 37.65 -27.01
C ILE A 160 20.60 37.91 -26.09
N LYS A 161 20.09 39.15 -26.09
CA LYS A 161 19.08 39.58 -25.12
C LYS A 161 18.00 40.47 -25.72
N SER A 162 16.74 40.15 -25.42
CA SER A 162 15.58 41.01 -25.78
C SER A 162 15.49 41.24 -27.29
N CYS A 163 15.65 40.18 -28.06
CA CYS A 163 15.56 40.22 -29.52
C CYS A 163 14.24 39.62 -30.02
N GLN A 164 13.72 40.12 -31.14
CA GLN A 164 12.50 39.63 -31.78
C GLN A 164 12.74 39.38 -33.26
N SER A 165 12.18 38.29 -33.80
CA SER A 165 12.31 37.94 -35.21
C SER A 165 11.04 37.42 -35.86
N ASN A 166 10.78 37.82 -37.11
CA ASN A 166 9.73 37.27 -37.98
C ASN A 166 10.11 35.92 -38.64
N GLY A 167 11.37 35.50 -38.51
CA GLY A 167 11.85 34.19 -38.93
C GLY A 167 12.57 33.47 -37.80
N ASP A 168 13.52 32.61 -38.16
CA ASP A 168 14.43 32.00 -37.19
C ASP A 168 15.45 33.04 -36.73
N LEU A 169 15.84 33.07 -35.44
CA LEU A 169 16.83 34.05 -34.98
C LEU A 169 18.23 33.73 -35.54
N ILE A 170 18.64 32.47 -35.49
CA ILE A 170 19.88 31.97 -36.06
C ILE A 170 19.53 30.81 -37.00
N LEU A 171 19.81 30.96 -38.28
CA LEU A 171 19.60 29.91 -39.28
C LEU A 171 20.95 29.33 -39.73
N ILE A 172 21.08 28.01 -39.68
CA ILE A 172 22.27 27.26 -40.07
C ILE A 172 21.88 26.27 -41.17
N LYS A 173 22.60 26.29 -42.29
CA LYS A 173 22.33 25.46 -43.46
C LYS A 173 23.61 25.03 -44.19
N GLY A 174 23.50 24.03 -45.05
CA GLY A 174 24.58 23.50 -45.89
C GLY A 174 24.73 21.98 -45.77
N ASP A 175 25.80 21.43 -46.34
CA ASP A 175 25.98 19.96 -46.41
C ASP A 175 26.69 19.41 -45.17
N THR A 176 27.81 20.00 -44.77
CA THR A 176 28.57 19.60 -43.56
C THR A 176 28.91 20.81 -42.72
N THR A 177 28.43 20.87 -41.48
CA THR A 177 28.62 22.02 -40.59
C THR A 177 29.19 21.63 -39.22
N LEU A 178 30.24 22.34 -38.79
CA LEU A 178 30.80 22.25 -37.44
C LEU A 178 30.34 23.44 -36.61
N ILE A 179 29.63 23.20 -35.51
CA ILE A 179 29.08 24.23 -34.63
C ILE A 179 29.73 24.10 -33.26
N GLU A 180 30.41 25.16 -32.80
CA GLU A 180 31.05 25.21 -31.48
C GLU A 180 30.59 26.42 -30.69
N PHE A 181 29.65 26.21 -29.77
CA PHE A 181 29.12 27.25 -28.90
C PHE A 181 29.57 27.04 -27.46
N SER A 182 30.20 28.06 -26.87
CA SER A 182 30.64 27.97 -25.47
C SER A 182 30.38 29.26 -24.68
N ASN A 183 29.77 29.13 -23.50
CA ASN A 183 29.37 30.27 -22.66
C ASN A 183 28.46 31.26 -23.43
N VAL A 184 27.40 30.77 -24.07
CA VAL A 184 26.45 31.61 -24.80
C VAL A 184 25.16 31.75 -24.00
N SER A 185 24.72 32.99 -23.81
CA SER A 185 23.46 33.31 -23.12
C SER A 185 22.43 33.83 -24.12
N ILE A 186 21.24 33.24 -24.17
CA ILE A 186 20.10 33.69 -24.97
C ILE A 186 18.90 33.92 -24.06
N THR A 187 18.50 35.17 -23.92
CA THR A 187 17.52 35.60 -22.90
C THR A 187 16.43 36.49 -23.46
N ASN A 188 15.16 36.23 -23.09
CA ASN A 188 14.02 37.06 -23.47
C ASN A 188 13.90 37.27 -24.99
N VAL A 189 14.11 36.21 -25.77
CA VAL A 189 13.98 36.23 -27.24
C VAL A 189 12.61 35.68 -27.65
N SER A 190 11.96 36.33 -28.61
CA SER A 190 10.73 35.82 -29.23
C SER A 190 10.90 35.74 -30.74
N ALA A 191 10.84 34.54 -31.31
CA ALA A 191 10.95 34.31 -32.74
C ALA A 191 9.66 33.71 -33.30
N TYR A 192 9.26 34.10 -34.51
CA TYR A 192 8.22 33.44 -35.31
C TYR A 192 8.76 32.19 -36.03
N GLY A 193 9.74 31.54 -35.39
CA GLY A 193 10.46 30.36 -35.80
C GLY A 193 11.38 29.90 -34.67
N SER A 194 12.36 29.07 -34.97
CA SER A 194 13.31 28.61 -33.95
C SER A 194 14.30 29.73 -33.61
N ILE A 195 14.80 29.74 -32.39
CA ILE A 195 15.91 30.63 -32.02
C ILE A 195 17.19 30.17 -32.68
N LEU A 196 17.39 28.86 -32.76
CA LEU A 196 18.40 28.26 -33.60
C LEU A 196 17.74 27.19 -34.45
N ASN A 197 17.83 27.35 -35.76
CA ASN A 197 17.37 26.35 -36.70
C ASN A 197 18.55 25.82 -37.50
N ASN A 198 18.88 24.56 -37.31
CA ASN A 198 19.89 23.86 -38.09
C ASN A 198 19.23 22.92 -39.09
N ILE A 199 19.34 23.25 -40.36
CA ILE A 199 18.84 22.47 -41.49
C ILE A 199 19.98 21.90 -42.35
N SER A 200 21.22 21.89 -41.82
CA SER A 200 22.35 21.27 -42.51
C SER A 200 22.20 19.76 -42.59
N LYS A 201 22.62 19.13 -43.71
CA LYS A 201 22.47 17.67 -43.92
C LYS A 201 23.23 16.83 -42.91
N ASN A 202 24.46 17.24 -42.58
CA ASN A 202 25.32 16.60 -41.58
C ASN A 202 25.91 17.67 -40.65
N SER A 203 25.71 17.52 -39.34
CA SER A 203 26.24 18.48 -38.37
C SER A 203 26.92 17.82 -37.18
N ILE A 204 28.07 18.37 -36.79
CA ILE A 204 28.72 18.08 -35.50
C ILE A 204 28.58 19.33 -34.64
N ILE A 205 27.92 19.18 -33.50
CA ILE A 205 27.47 20.29 -32.66
C ILE A 205 27.98 20.10 -31.24
N GLU A 206 28.77 21.05 -30.78
CA GLU A 206 29.26 21.13 -29.41
C GLU A 206 28.72 22.39 -28.73
N MET A 207 27.94 22.20 -27.67
CA MET A 207 27.35 23.26 -26.87
C MET A 207 27.78 23.10 -25.42
N ASN A 208 28.58 24.04 -24.92
CA ASN A 208 29.11 23.99 -23.56
C ASN A 208 28.71 25.24 -22.79
N ASN A 209 28.16 25.09 -21.59
CA ASN A 209 27.74 26.20 -20.73
C ASN A 209 26.75 27.16 -21.43
N MET A 210 25.72 26.60 -22.09
CA MET A 210 24.64 27.40 -22.68
C MET A 210 23.67 27.86 -21.60
N ASN A 211 23.17 29.09 -21.72
CA ASN A 211 22.26 29.73 -20.79
C ASN A 211 21.03 30.26 -21.54
N VAL A 212 19.99 29.45 -21.67
CA VAL A 212 18.83 29.73 -22.53
C VAL A 212 17.57 29.94 -21.69
N PHE A 213 17.19 31.20 -21.48
CA PHE A 213 16.15 31.61 -20.51
C PHE A 213 15.02 32.46 -21.10
N ASP A 214 13.79 32.18 -20.68
CA ASP A 214 12.60 33.02 -20.93
C ASP A 214 12.39 33.32 -22.42
N ASN A 215 12.63 32.32 -23.28
CA ASN A 215 12.51 32.51 -24.71
C ASN A 215 11.29 31.80 -25.31
N LYS A 216 10.83 32.30 -26.45
CA LYS A 216 9.60 31.82 -27.11
C LYS A 216 9.78 31.57 -28.60
N ASN A 217 9.33 30.40 -29.04
CA ASN A 217 8.93 30.18 -30.43
C ASN A 217 7.41 30.31 -30.50
N ILE A 218 6.94 31.42 -31.07
CA ILE A 218 5.51 31.77 -31.09
C ILE A 218 4.75 31.20 -32.29
N ASN A 219 5.43 30.48 -33.18
CA ASN A 219 4.86 29.86 -34.37
C ASN A 219 4.29 28.47 -34.04
N LYS A 220 3.04 28.23 -34.44
CA LYS A 220 2.32 26.97 -34.14
C LYS A 220 2.73 25.79 -35.03
N TYR A 221 3.51 26.04 -36.08
CA TYR A 221 3.87 25.04 -37.09
C TYR A 221 5.37 24.78 -37.16
N LYS A 222 6.19 25.59 -36.47
CA LYS A 222 7.64 25.40 -36.37
C LYS A 222 7.99 24.81 -35.00
N ASN A 223 8.79 23.76 -35.01
CA ASN A 223 9.16 23.01 -33.81
C ASN A 223 10.47 23.51 -33.22
N GLY A 224 10.66 23.25 -31.93
CA GLY A 224 11.90 23.53 -31.23
C GLY A 224 12.09 24.99 -30.87
N LEU A 225 12.82 25.21 -29.78
CA LEU A 225 13.52 26.46 -29.56
C LEU A 225 14.88 26.43 -30.28
N LEU A 226 15.60 25.32 -30.10
CA LEU A 226 16.67 24.86 -30.98
C LEU A 226 16.20 23.63 -31.75
N SER A 227 16.10 23.76 -33.07
CA SER A 227 15.74 22.67 -33.97
C SER A 227 16.95 22.20 -34.76
N SER A 228 17.12 20.89 -34.88
CA SER A 228 18.11 20.27 -35.76
C SER A 228 17.45 19.22 -36.63
N TYR A 229 17.70 19.29 -37.94
CA TYR A 229 17.18 18.35 -38.92
C TYR A 229 18.30 17.52 -39.52
N PHE A 230 17.96 16.36 -40.10
CA PHE A 230 18.91 15.46 -40.78
C PHE A 230 19.98 14.87 -39.83
N ASN A 231 21.12 14.46 -40.35
CA ASN A 231 22.11 13.71 -39.58
C ASN A 231 22.84 14.63 -38.60
N ASN A 232 22.83 14.25 -37.33
CA ASN A 232 23.36 15.10 -36.27
C ASN A 232 24.10 14.30 -35.20
N LYS A 233 25.31 14.77 -34.89
CA LYS A 233 26.05 14.41 -33.68
C LYS A 233 26.10 15.63 -32.77
N MET A 234 25.31 15.63 -31.70
CA MET A 234 25.20 16.76 -30.79
C MET A 234 25.64 16.40 -29.38
N THR A 235 26.53 17.22 -28.81
CA THR A 235 26.94 17.14 -27.41
C THR A 235 26.59 18.45 -26.70
N ILE A 236 25.81 18.35 -25.62
CA ILE A 236 25.45 19.48 -24.74
C ILE A 236 25.99 19.20 -23.34
N ASN A 237 26.84 20.07 -22.82
CA ASN A 237 27.40 19.95 -21.47
C ASN A 237 27.10 21.17 -20.62
N ASN A 238 26.87 20.95 -19.32
CA ASN A 238 26.84 22.01 -18.30
C ASN A 238 25.89 23.17 -18.64
N SER A 239 24.77 22.87 -19.30
CA SER A 239 23.89 23.88 -19.91
C SER A 239 22.56 23.98 -19.18
N ILE A 240 21.91 25.15 -19.26
CA ILE A 240 20.64 25.44 -18.61
C ILE A 240 19.64 25.95 -19.65
N PHE A 241 18.51 25.25 -19.75
CA PHE A 241 17.35 25.62 -20.56
C PHE A 241 16.15 25.83 -19.63
N LYS A 242 15.71 27.07 -19.45
CA LYS A 242 14.69 27.39 -18.46
C LYS A 242 13.63 28.37 -18.94
N ASN A 243 12.38 28.10 -18.53
CA ASN A 243 11.21 28.94 -18.82
C ASN A 243 11.02 29.19 -20.33
N ASN A 244 11.35 28.21 -21.18
CA ASN A 244 11.16 28.36 -22.62
C ASN A 244 9.80 27.80 -23.05
N GLU A 245 9.18 28.48 -24.02
CA GLU A 245 7.83 28.15 -24.50
C GLU A 245 7.84 27.99 -26.02
N VAL A 246 7.40 26.83 -26.50
CA VAL A 246 7.28 26.54 -27.94
C VAL A 246 5.85 26.14 -28.21
N LYS A 247 5.16 26.84 -29.11
CA LYS A 247 3.76 26.51 -29.45
C LYS A 247 3.58 25.25 -30.30
N SER A 248 4.67 24.57 -30.66
CA SER A 248 4.67 23.30 -31.39
C SER A 248 5.34 22.22 -30.53
N ASN A 249 6.15 21.31 -31.10
CA ASN A 249 6.85 20.26 -30.36
C ASN A 249 8.26 20.70 -29.91
N GLY A 250 8.76 20.13 -28.81
CA GLY A 250 10.12 20.33 -28.29
C GLY A 250 10.32 21.69 -27.62
N GLY A 251 9.98 21.82 -26.33
CA GLY A 251 10.02 23.13 -25.62
C GLY A 251 11.40 23.73 -25.47
N SER A 252 12.45 22.96 -25.73
CA SER A 252 13.84 23.44 -25.85
C SER A 252 14.51 22.86 -27.09
N LEU A 253 14.58 21.54 -27.19
CA LEU A 253 15.28 20.84 -28.27
C LEU A 253 14.31 20.06 -29.14
N TYR A 254 14.52 20.12 -30.44
CA TYR A 254 13.76 19.36 -31.43
C TYR A 254 14.69 18.71 -32.45
N PHE A 255 14.46 17.42 -32.71
CA PHE A 255 15.20 16.64 -33.71
C PHE A 255 14.27 15.87 -34.63
N SER A 256 14.50 15.95 -35.94
CA SER A 256 13.72 15.16 -36.91
C SER A 256 14.42 14.96 -38.25
N LYS A 257 13.86 14.10 -39.10
CA LYS A 257 14.32 13.79 -40.47
C LYS A 257 15.76 13.26 -40.55
N PHE A 258 16.23 12.60 -39.49
CA PHE A 258 17.57 12.01 -39.41
C PHE A 258 17.58 10.57 -39.91
N GLN A 259 18.70 10.16 -40.51
CA GLN A 259 19.07 8.76 -40.69
C GLN A 259 20.01 8.30 -39.57
N GLU A 260 20.93 9.18 -39.14
CA GLU A 260 21.85 8.97 -38.02
C GLU A 260 21.72 10.11 -37.01
N LEU A 261 21.40 9.78 -35.76
CA LEU A 261 21.27 10.74 -34.66
C LEU A 261 21.99 10.24 -33.41
N HIS A 262 23.05 10.94 -33.01
CA HIS A 262 23.75 10.68 -31.75
C HIS A 262 23.71 11.94 -30.88
N ILE A 263 22.96 11.87 -29.78
CA ILE A 263 22.79 12.97 -28.85
C ILE A 263 23.38 12.58 -27.50
N ARG A 264 24.29 13.41 -26.98
CA ARG A 264 24.82 13.29 -25.61
C ARG A 264 24.52 14.57 -24.84
N ILE A 265 23.74 14.46 -23.78
CA ILE A 265 23.43 15.56 -22.86
C ILE A 265 23.98 15.21 -21.49
N ASN A 266 24.88 16.03 -20.97
CA ASN A 266 25.56 15.80 -19.72
C ASN A 266 25.49 17.01 -18.78
N SER A 267 25.33 16.75 -17.48
CA SER A 267 25.38 17.78 -16.42
C SER A 267 24.50 19.01 -16.70
N SER A 268 23.34 18.82 -17.32
CA SER A 268 22.50 19.93 -17.82
C SER A 268 21.14 19.99 -17.12
N ILE A 269 20.52 21.17 -17.14
CA ILE A 269 19.24 21.43 -16.47
C ILE A 269 18.20 21.91 -17.49
N PHE A 270 17.06 21.23 -17.51
CA PHE A 270 15.85 21.62 -18.25
C PHE A 270 14.73 21.89 -17.24
N GLU A 271 14.34 23.16 -17.09
CA GLU A 271 13.38 23.59 -16.07
C GLU A 271 12.24 24.43 -16.64
N ASN A 272 10.98 24.14 -16.27
CA ASN A 272 9.81 24.92 -16.66
C ASN A 272 9.68 25.15 -18.17
N ASN A 273 10.11 24.18 -18.99
CA ASN A 273 9.92 24.29 -20.45
C ASN A 273 8.55 23.72 -20.84
N HIS A 274 7.94 24.31 -21.86
CA HIS A 274 6.58 23.97 -22.29
C HIS A 274 6.45 23.82 -23.81
N SER A 275 5.71 22.79 -24.23
CA SER A 275 5.38 22.50 -25.63
C SER A 275 4.15 21.59 -25.78
N PHE A 276 3.73 21.30 -27.03
CA PHE A 276 2.69 20.30 -27.28
C PHE A 276 3.15 18.87 -26.93
N ASN A 277 4.34 18.49 -27.39
CA ASN A 277 4.99 17.21 -27.08
C ASN A 277 6.45 17.43 -26.74
N GLY A 278 6.98 16.66 -25.79
CA GLY A 278 8.36 16.79 -25.34
C GLY A 278 8.59 18.15 -24.71
N GLY A 279 8.11 18.34 -23.48
CA GLY A 279 8.11 19.65 -22.80
C GLY A 279 9.49 20.31 -22.77
N ALA A 280 10.56 19.51 -22.76
CA ALA A 280 11.92 19.96 -23.01
C ALA A 280 12.48 19.45 -24.36
N ILE A 281 12.39 18.15 -24.62
CA ILE A 281 13.04 17.50 -25.76
C ILE A 281 12.01 16.70 -26.56
N TYR A 282 11.98 16.92 -27.86
CA TYR A 282 11.17 16.12 -28.79
C TYR A 282 12.04 15.55 -29.91
N ILE A 283 11.98 14.24 -30.08
CA ILE A 283 12.75 13.50 -31.10
C ILE A 283 11.78 12.64 -31.89
N ASP A 284 11.77 12.84 -33.21
CA ASP A 284 10.85 12.14 -34.10
C ASP A 284 11.56 11.65 -35.36
N TYR A 285 11.60 10.32 -35.54
CA TYR A 285 12.27 9.70 -36.68
C TYR A 285 11.33 9.66 -37.89
N PHE A 286 11.91 9.74 -39.10
CA PHE A 286 11.15 9.73 -40.36
C PHE A 286 11.17 8.36 -41.06
N GLU A 287 12.24 7.57 -40.88
CA GLU A 287 12.45 6.32 -41.63
C GLU A 287 12.57 5.09 -40.71
N LYS A 288 12.16 3.92 -41.22
CA LYS A 288 12.08 2.66 -40.44
C LYS A 288 13.44 2.09 -40.00
N GLU A 289 14.55 2.53 -40.61
CA GLU A 289 15.92 2.04 -40.37
C GLU A 289 16.89 3.20 -40.03
N SER A 290 16.54 4.04 -39.04
CA SER A 290 17.45 5.07 -38.53
C SER A 290 18.30 4.56 -37.37
N ASP A 291 19.59 4.91 -37.37
CA ASP A 291 20.44 4.79 -36.18
C ASP A 291 20.18 5.96 -35.24
N CYS A 292 19.75 5.66 -34.01
CA CYS A 292 19.43 6.68 -33.02
C CYS A 292 19.89 6.27 -31.63
N GLU A 293 20.82 7.05 -31.10
CA GLU A 293 21.38 6.91 -29.77
C GLU A 293 21.25 8.20 -28.98
N ILE A 294 20.58 8.13 -27.83
CA ILE A 294 20.38 9.27 -26.94
C ILE A 294 20.94 8.91 -25.57
N GLU A 295 21.89 9.71 -25.09
CA GLU A 295 22.46 9.59 -23.77
C GLU A 295 22.11 10.82 -22.93
N LEU A 296 21.37 10.61 -21.84
CA LEU A 296 21.02 11.61 -20.83
C LEU A 296 21.74 11.28 -19.52
N LEU A 297 22.79 12.04 -19.21
CA LEU A 297 23.74 11.74 -18.15
C LEU A 297 23.79 12.90 -17.13
N ASP A 298 23.80 12.56 -15.84
CA ASP A 298 24.02 13.51 -14.73
C ASP A 298 23.15 14.79 -14.82
N SER A 299 21.94 14.70 -15.39
CA SER A 299 21.12 15.85 -15.79
C SER A 299 19.81 15.95 -15.00
N LYS A 300 19.19 17.13 -15.00
CA LYS A 300 17.96 17.42 -14.27
C LYS A 300 16.87 17.96 -15.19
N PHE A 301 15.73 17.28 -15.21
CA PHE A 301 14.51 17.66 -15.90
C PHE A 301 13.42 17.95 -14.87
N GLN A 302 13.07 19.21 -14.67
CA GLN A 302 12.14 19.59 -13.61
C GLN A 302 11.03 20.53 -14.07
N HIS A 303 9.79 20.27 -13.63
CA HIS A 303 8.64 21.14 -13.92
C HIS A 303 8.37 21.38 -15.42
N ASN A 304 8.89 20.52 -16.30
CA ASN A 304 8.59 20.62 -17.72
C ASN A 304 7.19 20.08 -17.98
N THR A 305 6.48 20.69 -18.92
CA THR A 305 5.08 20.38 -19.21
C THR A 305 4.86 20.20 -20.70
N ALA A 306 4.29 19.05 -21.09
CA ALA A 306 3.76 18.83 -22.44
C ALA A 306 2.23 18.78 -22.40
N ASP A 307 1.55 19.26 -23.44
CA ASP A 307 0.09 19.12 -23.52
C ASP A 307 -0.33 17.66 -23.74
N TYR A 308 0.45 16.91 -24.52
CA TYR A 308 0.11 15.53 -24.91
C TYR A 308 1.14 14.52 -24.41
N PHE A 309 2.30 14.40 -25.06
CA PHE A 309 3.20 13.28 -24.79
C PHE A 309 4.56 13.74 -24.29
N GLY A 310 5.08 13.09 -23.25
CA GLY A 310 6.44 13.27 -22.77
C GLY A 310 6.65 14.62 -22.07
N GLY A 311 6.29 14.70 -20.79
CA GLY A 311 6.29 16.00 -20.08
C GLY A 311 7.67 16.65 -20.02
N SER A 312 8.74 15.85 -20.03
CA SER A 312 10.08 16.33 -20.37
C SER A 312 10.54 15.86 -21.74
N VAL A 313 10.51 14.56 -21.99
CA VAL A 313 11.11 13.95 -23.18
C VAL A 313 10.07 13.16 -23.94
N TYR A 314 9.90 13.48 -25.21
CA TYR A 314 9.26 12.61 -26.17
C TYR A 314 10.32 12.06 -27.11
N SER A 315 10.32 10.75 -27.33
CA SER A 315 11.24 10.14 -28.29
C SER A 315 10.60 9.01 -29.06
N SER A 316 10.77 9.05 -30.38
CA SER A 316 10.48 7.91 -31.23
C SER A 316 11.67 6.91 -31.27
N CYS A 317 12.80 7.22 -30.64
CA CYS A 317 13.97 6.33 -30.64
C CYS A 317 13.85 5.20 -29.63
N LYS A 318 14.24 3.99 -30.05
CA LYS A 318 14.16 2.79 -29.22
C LYS A 318 15.29 2.67 -28.18
N SER A 319 16.39 3.41 -28.35
CA SER A 319 17.59 3.32 -27.52
C SER A 319 17.85 4.66 -26.81
N ILE A 320 17.46 4.75 -25.54
CA ILE A 320 17.76 5.91 -24.69
C ILE A 320 18.47 5.41 -23.44
N LEU A 321 19.71 5.84 -23.27
CA LEU A 321 20.47 5.60 -22.06
C LEU A 321 20.25 6.76 -21.11
N ILE A 322 19.74 6.47 -19.92
CA ILE A 322 19.52 7.46 -18.87
C ILE A 322 20.26 7.01 -17.62
N SER A 323 21.19 7.83 -17.14
CA SER A 323 21.95 7.52 -15.93
C SER A 323 22.19 8.76 -15.07
N ASN A 324 22.17 8.55 -13.75
CA ASN A 324 22.40 9.56 -12.72
C ASN A 324 21.58 10.85 -12.91
N SER A 325 20.43 10.76 -13.59
CA SER A 325 19.61 11.91 -13.90
C SER A 325 18.40 11.99 -12.97
N SER A 326 17.68 13.11 -13.03
CA SER A 326 16.47 13.32 -12.23
C SER A 326 15.34 13.92 -13.05
N PHE A 327 14.15 13.34 -12.96
CA PHE A 327 12.91 13.80 -13.57
C PHE A 327 11.92 14.13 -12.46
N ILE A 328 11.69 15.42 -12.21
CA ILE A 328 10.99 15.91 -11.02
C ILE A 328 9.80 16.81 -11.41
N ASN A 329 8.61 16.51 -10.91
CA ASN A 329 7.41 17.35 -11.10
C ASN A 329 7.08 17.64 -12.56
N ASN A 330 7.38 16.74 -13.49
CA ASN A 330 7.03 16.93 -14.91
C ASN A 330 5.60 16.46 -15.18
N HIS A 331 4.96 17.04 -16.19
CA HIS A 331 3.55 16.82 -16.47
C HIS A 331 3.24 16.62 -17.96
N ALA A 332 2.39 15.65 -18.28
CA ALA A 332 1.87 15.43 -19.65
C ALA A 332 0.50 14.75 -19.65
N TYR A 333 -0.12 14.59 -20.81
CA TYR A 333 -1.25 13.67 -20.96
C TYR A 333 -0.81 12.22 -20.76
N SER A 334 0.29 11.79 -21.39
CA SER A 334 0.91 10.47 -21.16
C SER A 334 2.44 10.57 -21.10
N GLY A 335 3.06 9.81 -20.20
CA GLY A 335 4.50 9.87 -19.97
C GLY A 335 4.92 11.18 -19.31
N GLY A 336 4.51 11.40 -18.05
CA GLY A 336 4.73 12.67 -17.33
C GLY A 336 6.20 13.09 -17.29
N GLY A 337 7.13 12.13 -17.14
CA GLY A 337 8.55 12.36 -17.39
C GLY A 337 8.90 12.15 -18.87
N ILE A 338 8.77 10.90 -19.31
CA ILE A 338 9.27 10.43 -20.61
C ILE A 338 8.16 9.69 -21.35
N TYR A 339 8.02 9.93 -22.65
CA TYR A 339 7.17 9.15 -23.53
C TYR A 339 8.01 8.59 -24.67
N ILE A 340 7.88 7.27 -24.89
CA ILE A 340 8.55 6.57 -25.98
C ILE A 340 7.50 6.02 -26.92
N GLU A 341 7.59 6.37 -28.21
CA GLU A 341 6.58 5.98 -29.19
C GLU A 341 6.43 4.45 -29.26
N THR A 342 7.54 3.72 -29.42
CA THR A 342 7.59 2.25 -29.31
C THR A 342 8.95 1.75 -28.89
N ILE A 343 8.99 0.63 -28.16
CA ILE A 343 10.22 -0.06 -27.82
C ILE A 343 10.33 -1.37 -28.63
N ASN A 344 9.27 -2.19 -28.60
CA ASN A 344 9.15 -3.50 -29.26
C ASN A 344 10.32 -4.46 -28.96
N ASP A 345 10.89 -4.37 -27.75
CA ASP A 345 12.03 -5.15 -27.29
C ASP A 345 11.95 -5.34 -25.77
N VAL A 346 11.74 -6.59 -25.34
CA VAL A 346 11.54 -6.94 -23.92
C VAL A 346 12.78 -6.61 -23.07
N GLU A 347 13.98 -6.77 -23.62
CA GLU A 347 15.21 -6.46 -22.88
C GLU A 347 15.31 -4.96 -22.62
N LYS A 348 15.00 -4.13 -23.63
CA LYS A 348 14.99 -2.67 -23.48
C LYS A 348 13.90 -2.19 -22.54
N ILE A 349 12.70 -2.77 -22.58
CA ILE A 349 11.62 -2.47 -21.63
C ILE A 349 12.11 -2.72 -20.19
N ASN A 350 12.80 -3.84 -19.95
CA ASN A 350 13.36 -4.14 -18.63
C ASN A 350 14.48 -3.16 -18.25
N GLN A 351 15.35 -2.78 -19.18
CA GLN A 351 16.35 -1.74 -18.94
C GLN A 351 15.73 -0.40 -18.54
N PHE A 352 14.62 0.01 -19.16
CA PHE A 352 13.86 1.20 -18.76
C PHE A 352 13.31 1.10 -17.33
N LYS A 353 12.79 -0.08 -16.94
CA LYS A 353 12.31 -0.34 -15.58
C LYS A 353 13.45 -0.31 -14.53
N GLU A 354 14.69 -0.56 -14.94
CA GLU A 354 15.89 -0.59 -14.08
C GLU A 354 16.79 0.65 -14.21
N ILE A 355 16.29 1.74 -14.79
CA ILE A 355 17.07 2.97 -14.97
C ILE A 355 17.65 3.46 -13.63
N LYS A 356 18.97 3.72 -13.62
CA LYS A 356 19.69 4.32 -12.50
C LYS A 356 19.50 5.84 -12.46
N SER A 357 18.27 6.29 -12.36
CA SER A 357 17.90 7.70 -12.27
C SER A 357 16.70 7.88 -11.34
N THR A 358 16.47 9.12 -10.92
CA THR A 358 15.40 9.44 -9.97
C THR A 358 14.19 10.02 -10.69
N PHE A 359 13.01 9.48 -10.40
CA PHE A 359 11.73 10.00 -10.87
C PHE A 359 10.87 10.35 -9.66
N ILE A 360 10.48 11.63 -9.53
CA ILE A 360 9.82 12.14 -8.32
C ILE A 360 8.64 13.01 -8.73
N ASN A 361 7.44 12.65 -8.28
CA ASN A 361 6.21 13.44 -8.43
C ASN A 361 5.89 13.87 -9.87
N ASN A 362 6.32 13.11 -10.88
CA ASN A 362 5.82 13.32 -12.22
C ASN A 362 4.35 12.89 -12.28
N THR A 363 3.59 13.48 -13.20
CA THR A 363 2.14 13.24 -13.29
C THR A 363 1.72 13.11 -14.73
N SER A 364 0.80 12.19 -15.00
CA SER A 364 0.10 12.10 -16.28
C SER A 364 -1.40 11.88 -16.12
N TYR A 365 -2.18 12.26 -17.14
CA TYR A 365 -3.63 12.06 -17.16
C TYR A 365 -4.05 10.65 -17.61
N SER A 366 -3.34 10.07 -18.58
CA SER A 366 -3.69 8.79 -19.23
C SER A 366 -2.93 7.60 -18.65
N ASN A 367 -1.61 7.54 -18.83
CA ASN A 367 -0.76 6.44 -18.36
C ASN A 367 0.66 6.93 -18.13
N GLY A 368 1.38 6.22 -17.25
CA GLY A 368 2.79 6.45 -16.97
C GLY A 368 3.13 7.85 -16.46
N ASN A 369 3.11 8.02 -15.14
CA ASN A 369 3.57 9.25 -14.52
C ASN A 369 5.05 9.51 -14.86
N ASP A 370 5.88 8.47 -14.82
CA ASP A 370 7.32 8.60 -15.06
C ASP A 370 7.68 8.30 -16.52
N PHE A 371 7.24 7.15 -17.01
CA PHE A 371 7.44 6.73 -18.40
C PHE A 371 6.20 6.02 -18.93
N ALA A 372 5.93 6.21 -20.23
CA ALA A 372 4.81 5.58 -20.93
C ALA A 372 5.19 5.25 -22.37
N THR A 373 4.45 4.32 -22.98
CA THR A 373 4.42 4.16 -24.43
C THR A 373 2.99 4.25 -24.96
N ARG A 374 2.84 4.14 -26.28
CA ARG A 374 1.54 4.04 -26.95
C ARG A 374 0.81 2.72 -26.61
N PRO A 375 -0.51 2.62 -26.85
CA PRO A 375 -1.26 1.37 -26.74
C PRO A 375 -0.56 0.21 -27.46
N ASN A 376 -0.32 -0.87 -26.73
CA ASN A 376 0.37 -2.05 -27.24
C ASN A 376 -0.48 -3.32 -27.14
N LYS A 377 -1.30 -3.45 -26.09
CA LYS A 377 -2.04 -4.69 -25.89
C LYS A 377 -3.42 -4.53 -25.28
N ILE A 378 -4.26 -5.53 -25.52
CA ILE A 378 -5.61 -5.63 -24.98
C ILE A 378 -5.74 -6.92 -24.18
N ASN A 379 -6.16 -6.79 -22.92
CA ASN A 379 -6.28 -7.89 -21.98
C ASN A 379 -7.75 -8.08 -21.56
N LEU A 380 -8.21 -9.33 -21.49
CA LEU A 380 -9.51 -9.67 -20.91
C LEU A 380 -9.41 -9.71 -19.37
N VAL A 381 -10.35 -9.05 -18.69
CA VAL A 381 -10.41 -9.00 -17.21
C VAL A 381 -11.21 -10.18 -16.62
N SER A 382 -12.17 -10.73 -17.36
CA SER A 382 -13.28 -11.51 -16.81
C SER A 382 -13.10 -13.04 -16.75
N SER A 383 -12.06 -13.65 -17.35
CA SER A 383 -11.82 -15.09 -17.18
C SER A 383 -10.35 -15.48 -17.40
N SER A 384 -9.86 -16.40 -16.56
CA SER A 384 -8.55 -17.06 -16.73
C SER A 384 -8.63 -18.31 -17.63
N ARG A 385 -9.80 -18.60 -18.22
CA ARG A 385 -10.07 -19.78 -19.05
C ARG A 385 -10.65 -19.33 -20.39
N ASN A 386 -10.14 -19.92 -21.47
CA ASN A 386 -10.59 -19.69 -22.86
C ASN A 386 -11.92 -20.40 -23.18
N GLU A 387 -12.73 -20.72 -22.16
CA GLU A 387 -14.01 -21.40 -22.29
C GLU A 387 -15.11 -20.63 -21.55
N ILE A 388 -16.20 -20.32 -22.26
CA ILE A 388 -17.37 -19.61 -21.76
C ILE A 388 -18.60 -20.49 -21.98
N THR A 389 -19.40 -20.71 -20.92
CA THR A 389 -20.63 -21.49 -20.99
C THR A 389 -21.82 -20.58 -20.76
N MET A 390 -22.81 -20.61 -21.64
CA MET A 390 -24.02 -19.80 -21.56
C MET A 390 -25.20 -20.52 -22.25
N LYS A 391 -26.42 -20.06 -22.03
CA LYS A 391 -27.61 -20.55 -22.74
C LYS A 391 -27.94 -19.67 -23.94
N SER A 392 -28.70 -20.23 -24.88
CA SER A 392 -29.20 -19.45 -26.02
C SER A 392 -30.05 -18.26 -25.54
N GLY A 393 -29.68 -17.06 -25.97
CA GLY A 393 -30.32 -15.78 -25.60
C GLY A 393 -29.94 -15.23 -24.22
N GLU A 394 -29.13 -15.93 -23.42
CA GLU A 394 -28.58 -15.39 -22.18
C GLU A 394 -27.57 -14.27 -22.47
N SER A 395 -27.50 -13.24 -21.63
CA SER A 395 -26.49 -12.18 -21.76
C SER A 395 -25.27 -12.51 -20.91
N TYR A 396 -24.08 -12.42 -21.51
CA TYR A 396 -22.79 -12.62 -20.85
C TYR A 396 -22.00 -11.31 -20.84
N LYS A 397 -21.32 -11.01 -19.73
CA LYS A 397 -20.50 -9.79 -19.60
C LYS A 397 -19.02 -10.09 -19.84
N LEU A 398 -18.42 -9.42 -20.82
CA LEU A 398 -16.96 -9.40 -21.03
C LEU A 398 -16.41 -7.99 -20.87
N THR A 399 -15.24 -7.86 -20.25
CA THR A 399 -14.57 -6.58 -20.03
C THR A 399 -13.12 -6.67 -20.48
N PHE A 400 -12.72 -5.77 -21.38
CA PHE A 400 -11.35 -5.65 -21.89
C PHE A 400 -10.70 -4.37 -21.39
N LYS A 401 -9.38 -4.41 -21.23
CA LYS A 401 -8.54 -3.26 -20.91
C LYS A 401 -7.43 -3.10 -21.93
N VAL A 402 -7.11 -1.87 -22.30
CA VAL A 402 -5.95 -1.54 -23.15
C VAL A 402 -4.79 -1.07 -22.28
N ALA A 403 -3.59 -1.57 -22.59
CA ALA A 403 -2.36 -1.26 -21.88
C ALA A 403 -1.20 -0.95 -22.84
N ASP A 404 -0.21 -0.22 -22.34
CA ASP A 404 1.04 0.09 -23.04
C ASP A 404 2.08 -1.06 -22.90
N GLU A 405 3.30 -0.85 -23.42
CA GLU A 405 4.39 -1.84 -23.37
C GLU A 405 4.93 -2.09 -21.95
N PHE A 406 4.58 -1.22 -21.00
CA PHE A 406 4.97 -1.32 -19.60
C PHE A 406 3.87 -1.93 -18.72
N ASP A 407 2.80 -2.48 -19.31
CA ASP A 407 1.62 -3.04 -18.65
C ASP A 407 0.73 -2.00 -17.95
N GLN A 408 0.86 -0.71 -18.30
CA GLN A 408 0.10 0.36 -17.68
C GLN A 408 -1.23 0.55 -18.42
N ILE A 409 -2.34 0.63 -17.68
CA ILE A 409 -3.67 0.85 -18.24
C ILE A 409 -3.76 2.27 -18.80
N ILE A 410 -4.30 2.42 -20.00
CA ILE A 410 -4.39 3.69 -20.72
C ILE A 410 -5.76 4.31 -20.51
N TYR A 411 -5.83 5.44 -19.80
CA TYR A 411 -7.08 6.17 -19.56
C TYR A 411 -7.25 7.34 -20.53
N ASP A 412 -7.76 7.03 -21.73
CA ASP A 412 -7.88 8.04 -22.78
C ASP A 412 -9.20 8.85 -22.71
N GLU A 413 -9.31 9.81 -21.79
CA GLU A 413 -10.50 10.68 -21.67
C GLU A 413 -10.64 11.69 -22.82
N LEU A 414 -9.51 12.18 -23.33
CA LEU A 414 -9.45 13.21 -24.37
C LEU A 414 -9.46 12.63 -25.79
N LYS A 415 -9.50 11.29 -25.94
CA LYS A 415 -9.54 10.56 -27.20
C LYS A 415 -8.36 10.90 -28.13
N TYR A 416 -7.15 10.97 -27.57
CA TYR A 416 -5.94 11.16 -28.38
C TYR A 416 -5.56 9.92 -29.17
N TYR A 417 -5.92 8.74 -28.68
CA TYR A 417 -5.85 7.53 -29.46
C TYR A 417 -7.12 7.38 -30.30
N GLU A 418 -7.00 6.82 -31.50
CA GLU A 418 -8.16 6.52 -32.34
C GLU A 418 -9.14 5.61 -31.58
N ASN A 419 -10.45 5.71 -31.86
CA ASN A 419 -11.44 4.85 -31.22
C ASN A 419 -11.15 3.37 -31.56
N ILE A 420 -10.53 2.65 -30.63
CA ILE A 420 -10.32 1.21 -30.72
C ILE A 420 -11.67 0.54 -30.50
N ASN A 421 -12.18 -0.10 -31.54
CA ASN A 421 -13.41 -0.88 -31.52
C ASN A 421 -13.08 -2.36 -31.53
N LEU A 422 -13.64 -3.13 -30.60
CA LEU A 422 -13.55 -4.58 -30.58
C LEU A 422 -14.81 -5.20 -31.13
N LYS A 423 -14.64 -6.27 -31.90
CA LYS A 423 -15.71 -7.14 -32.39
C LYS A 423 -15.38 -8.59 -32.07
N ILE A 424 -16.36 -9.32 -31.55
CA ILE A 424 -16.29 -10.78 -31.38
C ILE A 424 -17.10 -11.43 -32.50
N ASP A 425 -16.47 -12.28 -33.31
CA ASP A 425 -17.13 -12.95 -34.44
C ASP A 425 -16.74 -14.44 -34.55
N LEU A 426 -17.54 -15.21 -35.30
CA LEU A 426 -17.31 -16.64 -35.53
C LEU A 426 -16.09 -16.86 -36.42
N VAL A 427 -15.25 -17.84 -36.05
CA VAL A 427 -14.16 -18.32 -36.89
C VAL A 427 -14.69 -19.40 -37.83
N GLU A 428 -14.77 -19.10 -39.12
CA GLU A 428 -15.04 -20.11 -40.15
C GLU A 428 -13.79 -21.00 -40.31
N ARG A 429 -13.85 -22.25 -39.85
CA ARG A 429 -12.78 -23.22 -40.14
C ARG A 429 -13.05 -23.85 -41.50
N GLU A 430 -12.28 -23.49 -42.51
CA GLU A 430 -12.17 -24.27 -43.74
C GLU A 430 -11.45 -25.60 -43.43
N ASN A 431 -12.18 -26.60 -42.94
CA ASN A 431 -11.69 -27.97 -42.91
C ASN A 431 -12.46 -28.81 -43.94
N ASN A 432 -11.77 -29.09 -45.04
CA ASN A 432 -12.09 -30.20 -45.92
C ASN A 432 -12.17 -31.49 -45.09
N ASN A 433 -13.33 -32.13 -45.11
CA ASN A 433 -13.66 -33.44 -44.52
C ASN A 433 -14.00 -33.46 -43.02
N ASN A 434 -15.23 -33.08 -42.67
CA ASN A 434 -16.21 -33.94 -41.97
C ASN A 434 -17.50 -33.17 -41.61
N LEU A 435 -18.62 -33.90 -41.63
CA LEU A 435 -19.99 -33.41 -41.43
C LEU A 435 -20.17 -32.63 -40.12
N ASN A 436 -20.42 -31.32 -40.25
CA ASN A 436 -21.26 -30.44 -39.41
C ASN A 436 -20.77 -29.00 -39.57
N SER A 437 -20.84 -28.46 -40.80
CA SER A 437 -20.67 -27.03 -41.03
C SER A 437 -21.88 -26.32 -40.41
N ILE A 438 -21.70 -25.72 -39.23
CA ILE A 438 -22.72 -24.85 -38.64
C ILE A 438 -22.90 -23.68 -39.61
N SER A 439 -24.09 -23.51 -40.19
CA SER A 439 -24.34 -22.38 -41.07
C SER A 439 -24.35 -21.10 -40.23
N ARG A 440 -23.84 -19.99 -40.77
CA ARG A 440 -23.92 -18.66 -40.13
C ARG A 440 -25.39 -18.27 -39.87
N ASP A 441 -26.33 -18.82 -40.63
CA ASP A 441 -27.77 -18.66 -40.44
C ASP A 441 -28.33 -19.41 -39.22
N ASP A 442 -27.56 -20.27 -38.58
CA ASP A 442 -27.97 -21.03 -37.38
C ASP A 442 -27.62 -20.33 -36.07
N ILE A 443 -26.90 -19.20 -36.14
CA ILE A 443 -26.45 -18.43 -34.99
C ILE A 443 -26.72 -16.94 -35.20
N LYS A 444 -27.28 -16.28 -34.20
CA LYS A 444 -27.43 -14.82 -34.17
C LYS A 444 -26.73 -14.25 -32.95
N ILE A 445 -25.81 -13.33 -33.17
CA ILE A 445 -25.00 -12.72 -32.11
C ILE A 445 -25.43 -11.26 -31.97
N ILE A 446 -25.73 -10.84 -30.74
CA ILE A 446 -26.13 -9.48 -30.37
C ILE A 446 -25.16 -8.97 -29.31
N GLY A 447 -24.83 -7.67 -29.34
CA GLY A 447 -23.98 -7.05 -28.32
C GLY A 447 -22.51 -7.52 -28.36
N ASN A 448 -22.00 -7.90 -29.53
CA ASN A 448 -20.64 -8.38 -29.76
C ASN A 448 -19.63 -7.30 -30.15
N ARG A 449 -20.01 -6.04 -30.01
CA ARG A 449 -19.14 -4.89 -30.28
C ARG A 449 -19.05 -3.99 -29.07
N CYS A 450 -17.86 -3.53 -28.75
CA CYS A 450 -17.65 -2.46 -27.79
C CYS A 450 -16.56 -1.52 -28.29
N SER A 451 -16.58 -0.28 -27.81
CA SER A 451 -15.52 0.71 -28.02
C SER A 451 -14.84 0.97 -26.70
N PHE A 452 -13.52 1.17 -26.72
CA PHE A 452 -12.81 1.57 -25.51
C PHE A 452 -13.23 2.98 -25.09
N SER A 453 -13.62 3.12 -23.83
CA SER A 453 -13.84 4.41 -23.17
C SER A 453 -13.05 4.40 -21.87
N LYS A 454 -12.16 5.38 -21.68
CA LYS A 454 -11.25 5.45 -20.52
C LYS A 454 -10.47 4.15 -20.29
N GLY A 455 -10.00 3.54 -21.36
CA GLY A 455 -9.22 2.31 -21.30
C GLY A 455 -10.02 1.02 -21.09
N ILE A 456 -11.36 1.08 -21.04
CA ILE A 456 -12.22 -0.06 -20.77
C ILE A 456 -13.22 -0.27 -21.91
N CYS A 457 -13.37 -1.50 -22.36
CA CYS A 457 -14.37 -1.92 -23.35
C CYS A 457 -15.27 -2.97 -22.69
N GLU A 458 -16.56 -2.69 -22.51
CA GLU A 458 -17.51 -3.62 -21.89
C GLU A 458 -18.55 -4.12 -22.89
N LEU A 459 -18.65 -5.43 -23.03
CA LEU A 459 -19.76 -6.11 -23.70
C LEU A 459 -20.77 -6.52 -22.63
N ASN A 460 -21.65 -5.61 -22.22
CA ASN A 460 -22.63 -5.85 -21.15
C ASN A 460 -23.85 -6.69 -21.58
N GLN A 461 -24.06 -6.85 -22.90
CA GLN A 461 -25.24 -7.50 -23.49
C GLN A 461 -24.85 -8.50 -24.57
N LEU A 462 -23.68 -9.15 -24.46
CA LEU A 462 -23.29 -10.18 -25.42
C LEU A 462 -24.25 -11.37 -25.27
N SER A 463 -25.12 -11.55 -26.26
CA SER A 463 -26.09 -12.63 -26.29
C SER A 463 -25.95 -13.41 -27.59
N ILE A 464 -25.87 -14.73 -27.46
CA ILE A 464 -25.77 -15.66 -28.59
C ILE A 464 -27.06 -16.46 -28.64
N TYR A 465 -27.75 -16.40 -29.77
CA TYR A 465 -28.92 -17.20 -30.06
C TYR A 465 -28.54 -18.31 -31.03
N SER A 466 -28.95 -19.54 -30.76
CA SER A 466 -28.75 -20.69 -31.63
C SER A 466 -30.05 -21.44 -31.90
N LYS A 467 -30.08 -22.26 -32.96
CA LYS A 467 -31.22 -23.16 -33.24
C LYS A 467 -31.17 -24.44 -32.38
N TYR A 468 -29.97 -24.87 -31.97
CA TYR A 468 -29.72 -26.05 -31.14
C TYR A 468 -28.49 -25.83 -30.23
N PRO A 469 -28.32 -26.63 -29.14
CA PRO A 469 -27.12 -26.57 -28.31
C PRO A 469 -25.86 -26.84 -29.15
N VAL A 470 -24.86 -25.97 -29.05
CA VAL A 470 -23.73 -25.96 -29.99
C VAL A 470 -22.46 -25.40 -29.33
N ILE A 471 -21.30 -25.85 -29.82
CA ILE A 471 -19.99 -25.32 -29.43
C ILE A 471 -19.50 -24.40 -30.56
N LEU A 472 -19.18 -23.15 -30.22
CA LEU A 472 -18.72 -22.12 -31.13
C LEU A 472 -17.28 -21.72 -30.82
N TYR A 473 -16.48 -21.49 -31.87
CA TYR A 473 -15.16 -20.89 -31.75
C TYR A 473 -15.23 -19.45 -32.23
N MET A 474 -14.98 -18.52 -31.32
CA MET A 474 -15.10 -17.08 -31.53
C MET A 474 -13.73 -16.44 -31.47
N GLU A 475 -13.48 -15.46 -32.35
CA GLU A 475 -12.28 -14.64 -32.37
C GLU A 475 -12.62 -13.18 -32.05
N ILE A 476 -11.75 -12.56 -31.25
CA ILE A 476 -11.79 -11.13 -30.94
C ILE A 476 -10.88 -10.41 -31.93
N MET A 477 -11.44 -9.42 -32.63
CA MET A 477 -10.76 -8.63 -33.65
C MET A 477 -10.94 -7.13 -33.37
N ILE A 478 -10.00 -6.32 -33.85
CA ILE A 478 -10.14 -4.85 -33.87
C ILE A 478 -10.87 -4.49 -35.17
N GLU A 479 -11.99 -3.75 -35.07
CA GLU A 479 -12.87 -3.46 -36.22
C GLU A 479 -12.39 -2.26 -37.06
N ASN A 480 -11.66 -1.32 -36.45
CA ASN A 480 -11.08 -0.18 -37.16
C ASN A 480 -9.59 -0.43 -37.41
N GLU A 481 -9.18 -0.63 -38.65
CA GLU A 481 -7.76 -0.65 -39.07
C GLU A 481 -7.28 0.78 -39.38
N GLY A 482 -7.01 1.56 -38.32
CA GLY A 482 -6.29 2.83 -38.43
C GLY A 482 -4.78 2.64 -38.32
N ILE A 483 -4.00 3.69 -38.59
CA ILE A 483 -2.52 3.66 -38.58
C ILE A 483 -1.97 3.26 -37.19
N ASN A 484 -2.72 3.54 -36.13
CA ASN A 484 -2.31 3.30 -34.74
C ASN A 484 -2.78 1.94 -34.18
N SER A 485 -3.73 1.26 -34.81
CA SER A 485 -4.30 -0.01 -34.32
C SER A 485 -3.60 -1.26 -34.84
N ASN A 486 -2.81 -1.16 -35.92
CA ASN A 486 -2.22 -2.31 -36.60
C ASN A 486 -1.17 -3.08 -35.78
N ASN A 487 -0.73 -2.53 -34.65
CA ASN A 487 0.29 -3.14 -33.78
C ASN A 487 -0.23 -3.54 -32.39
N ILE A 488 -1.54 -3.39 -32.12
CA ILE A 488 -2.09 -3.74 -30.81
C ILE A 488 -2.33 -5.26 -30.75
N ASN A 489 -1.63 -5.94 -29.84
CA ASN A 489 -1.79 -7.37 -29.64
C ASN A 489 -2.94 -7.66 -28.66
N ILE A 490 -3.83 -8.56 -29.03
CA ILE A 490 -4.91 -9.00 -28.12
C ILE A 490 -4.44 -10.29 -27.45
N GLU A 491 -4.38 -10.27 -26.13
CA GLU A 491 -4.04 -11.45 -25.35
C GLU A 491 -5.21 -12.45 -25.41
N ASN A 492 -4.93 -13.69 -25.84
CA ASN A 492 -5.93 -14.75 -26.04
C ASN A 492 -7.07 -14.36 -27.01
N LYS A 493 -6.78 -14.21 -28.31
CA LYS A 493 -7.79 -13.86 -29.33
C LYS A 493 -8.94 -14.87 -29.48
N ASN A 494 -8.72 -16.13 -29.13
CA ASN A 494 -9.63 -17.24 -29.44
C ASN A 494 -10.34 -17.78 -28.19
N TYR A 495 -11.67 -17.82 -28.23
CA TYR A 495 -12.53 -18.33 -27.16
C TYR A 495 -13.48 -19.42 -27.66
N LYS A 496 -13.70 -20.43 -26.81
CA LYS A 496 -14.69 -21.48 -27.03
C LYS A 496 -15.97 -21.17 -26.24
N PHE A 497 -17.08 -20.94 -26.94
CA PHE A 497 -18.39 -20.72 -26.35
C PHE A 497 -19.21 -22.01 -26.41
N ILE A 498 -19.72 -22.47 -25.26
CA ILE A 498 -20.59 -23.64 -25.14
C ILE A 498 -22.01 -23.14 -24.90
N ILE A 499 -22.87 -23.26 -25.92
CA ILE A 499 -24.28 -22.85 -25.87
C ILE A 499 -25.13 -24.05 -25.45
N ASN A 500 -25.62 -24.03 -24.22
CA ASN A 500 -26.45 -25.09 -23.64
C ASN A 500 -27.95 -24.88 -23.91
N ASP A 501 -28.73 -25.96 -23.80
CA ASP A 501 -30.19 -25.88 -23.85
C ASP A 501 -30.79 -25.24 -22.57
N CYS A 502 -32.08 -24.91 -22.62
CA CYS A 502 -32.82 -24.43 -21.46
C CYS A 502 -32.88 -25.48 -20.35
N ASN A 503 -32.89 -25.02 -19.09
CA ASN A 503 -33.11 -25.93 -17.97
C ASN A 503 -34.53 -26.49 -17.99
N ASP A 504 -34.72 -27.66 -17.37
CA ASP A 504 -36.03 -28.31 -17.22
C ASP A 504 -37.07 -27.45 -16.50
N GLU A 505 -36.70 -26.37 -15.81
CA GLU A 505 -37.61 -25.46 -15.10
C GLU A 505 -37.99 -24.21 -15.94
N GLN A 506 -37.26 -23.95 -17.03
CA GLN A 506 -37.42 -22.76 -17.88
C GLN A 506 -38.27 -23.06 -19.12
N ILE A 507 -38.93 -22.05 -19.67
CA ILE A 507 -39.73 -22.17 -20.89
C ILE A 507 -38.84 -21.87 -22.08
N LYS A 508 -38.78 -22.81 -23.02
CA LYS A 508 -38.08 -22.65 -24.30
C LYS A 508 -39.00 -21.88 -25.26
N MET A 509 -38.60 -20.66 -25.59
CA MET A 509 -39.32 -19.75 -26.46
C MET A 509 -38.62 -19.67 -27.81
N ASN A 510 -39.39 -19.73 -28.90
CA ASN A 510 -38.87 -19.69 -30.27
C ASN A 510 -39.16 -18.33 -30.91
N ILE A 511 -38.13 -17.74 -31.53
CA ILE A 511 -38.23 -16.51 -32.32
C ILE A 511 -38.64 -16.90 -33.76
N ARG A 512 -39.26 -15.98 -34.51
CA ARG A 512 -39.74 -16.19 -35.91
C ARG A 512 -38.70 -16.78 -36.88
N GLU A 513 -37.41 -16.70 -36.55
CA GLU A 513 -36.27 -17.19 -37.35
C GLU A 513 -35.76 -18.60 -36.90
N ASN A 514 -36.56 -19.35 -36.12
CA ASN A 514 -36.23 -20.68 -35.54
C ASN A 514 -35.11 -20.71 -34.49
N TYR A 515 -34.64 -19.57 -33.98
CA TYR A 515 -33.78 -19.53 -32.79
C TYR A 515 -34.59 -19.74 -31.51
N TYR A 516 -34.01 -20.37 -30.51
CA TYR A 516 -34.63 -20.46 -29.18
C TYR A 516 -33.96 -19.56 -28.16
N TYR A 517 -34.68 -19.19 -27.12
CA TYR A 517 -34.14 -18.58 -25.91
C TYR A 517 -34.91 -19.08 -24.69
N CYS A 518 -34.30 -18.94 -23.52
CA CYS A 518 -34.84 -19.46 -22.27
C CYS A 518 -35.46 -18.35 -21.44
N GLU A 519 -36.76 -18.46 -21.15
CA GLU A 519 -37.46 -17.55 -20.23
C GLU A 519 -37.82 -18.26 -18.92
N ASN A 520 -37.86 -17.49 -17.85
CA ASN A 520 -38.47 -17.96 -16.60
C ASN A 520 -40.00 -17.84 -16.71
N PRO A 521 -40.77 -18.79 -16.13
CA PRO A 521 -42.23 -18.78 -16.19
C PRO A 521 -42.84 -17.55 -15.48
N ILE A 522 -43.88 -16.98 -16.09
CA ILE A 522 -44.65 -15.84 -15.58
C ILE A 522 -45.93 -16.36 -14.91
N CYS A 523 -46.20 -16.01 -13.65
CA CYS A 523 -47.44 -16.35 -12.92
C CYS A 523 -48.27 -15.08 -12.62
N ASN A 524 -49.52 -15.26 -12.14
CA ASN A 524 -50.42 -14.16 -11.75
C ASN A 524 -49.81 -13.18 -10.72
N ASP A 525 -50.27 -11.93 -10.73
CA ASP A 525 -49.79 -10.84 -9.85
C ASP A 525 -50.00 -11.14 -8.36
N ASP A 526 -50.99 -11.98 -8.02
CA ASP A 526 -51.24 -12.47 -6.66
C ASP A 526 -50.19 -13.50 -6.18
N CYS A 527 -49.31 -13.99 -7.07
CA CYS A 527 -48.19 -14.85 -6.73
C CYS A 527 -46.98 -14.02 -6.29
N PRO A 528 -46.59 -14.07 -5.00
CA PRO A 528 -45.55 -13.21 -4.43
C PRO A 528 -44.10 -13.65 -4.79
N ILE A 529 -43.79 -13.78 -6.09
CA ILE A 529 -42.47 -14.16 -6.61
C ILE A 529 -41.42 -13.09 -6.25
N LEU A 530 -41.77 -11.82 -6.41
CA LEU A 530 -40.90 -10.68 -6.06
C LEU A 530 -40.57 -10.66 -4.55
N ASN A 531 -41.51 -11.09 -3.72
CA ASN A 531 -41.33 -11.18 -2.27
C ASN A 531 -40.63 -12.48 -1.83
N LYS A 532 -40.26 -13.35 -2.79
CA LYS A 532 -39.57 -14.63 -2.57
C LYS A 532 -40.31 -15.57 -1.61
N THR A 533 -41.64 -15.55 -1.59
CA THR A 533 -42.45 -16.46 -0.74
C THR A 533 -43.16 -17.55 -1.53
N ALA A 534 -43.07 -17.51 -2.86
CA ALA A 534 -43.58 -18.51 -3.78
C ALA A 534 -42.68 -18.65 -5.01
N ILE A 535 -42.73 -19.81 -5.67
CA ILE A 535 -42.11 -20.05 -6.98
C ILE A 535 -43.18 -20.26 -8.03
N CYS A 536 -42.87 -19.85 -9.26
CA CYS A 536 -43.71 -20.07 -10.41
C CYS A 536 -43.25 -21.33 -11.14
N ILE A 537 -44.12 -22.32 -11.20
CA ILE A 537 -43.85 -23.59 -11.88
C ILE A 537 -44.40 -23.50 -13.29
N LYS A 538 -43.55 -23.78 -14.28
CA LYS A 538 -43.96 -23.75 -15.67
C LYS A 538 -44.97 -24.85 -15.98
N SER A 539 -45.93 -24.54 -16.83
CA SER A 539 -46.82 -25.53 -17.43
C SER A 539 -46.09 -26.41 -18.45
N ASN A 540 -46.69 -27.52 -18.86
CA ASN A 540 -46.17 -28.39 -19.93
C ASN A 540 -46.31 -27.77 -21.34
N ILE A 541 -46.83 -26.56 -21.48
CA ILE A 541 -47.06 -25.91 -22.77
C ILE A 541 -45.74 -25.31 -23.28
N THR A 542 -45.32 -25.72 -24.48
CA THR A 542 -44.11 -25.22 -25.13
C THR A 542 -44.38 -23.91 -25.88
N ASN A 543 -43.39 -23.01 -25.92
CA ASN A 543 -43.44 -21.75 -26.66
C ASN A 543 -44.59 -20.78 -26.26
N LEU A 544 -45.07 -20.86 -25.02
CA LEU A 544 -46.07 -19.93 -24.47
C LEU A 544 -45.80 -19.67 -23.00
N ASN A 545 -45.41 -18.45 -22.66
CA ASN A 545 -45.18 -18.03 -21.28
C ASN A 545 -46.32 -17.12 -20.79
N ASN A 546 -47.40 -17.72 -20.28
CA ASN A 546 -48.62 -17.00 -19.88
C ASN A 546 -49.04 -17.33 -18.44
N LYS A 547 -49.37 -16.28 -17.68
CA LYS A 547 -49.80 -16.28 -16.28
C LYS A 547 -50.98 -17.20 -15.95
N ASN A 548 -51.83 -17.54 -16.92
CA ASN A 548 -52.98 -18.44 -16.71
C ASN A 548 -52.63 -19.93 -16.65
N TYR A 549 -51.44 -20.33 -17.14
CA TYR A 549 -51.08 -21.75 -17.25
C TYR A 549 -50.01 -22.18 -16.26
N ASN A 550 -49.22 -21.24 -15.73
CA ASN A 550 -48.16 -21.52 -14.76
C ASN A 550 -48.72 -21.47 -13.33
N GLU A 551 -48.31 -22.41 -12.47
CA GLU A 551 -48.84 -22.54 -11.11
C GLU A 551 -47.94 -21.86 -10.07
N CYS A 552 -48.57 -21.19 -9.08
CA CYS A 552 -47.88 -20.56 -7.97
C CYS A 552 -47.82 -21.52 -6.77
N GLN A 553 -46.63 -22.03 -6.44
CA GLN A 553 -46.43 -22.89 -5.27
C GLN A 553 -45.77 -22.09 -4.14
N CYS A 554 -46.36 -22.12 -2.93
CA CYS A 554 -45.73 -21.53 -1.75
C CYS A 554 -44.40 -22.23 -1.46
N LEU A 555 -43.37 -21.44 -1.21
CA LEU A 555 -42.09 -21.98 -0.76
C LEU A 555 -42.25 -22.60 0.64
N PRO A 556 -41.46 -23.64 0.97
CA PRO A 556 -41.45 -24.24 2.31
C PRO A 556 -41.40 -23.14 3.38
N GLY A 557 -42.23 -23.22 4.42
CA GLY A 557 -42.32 -22.22 5.49
C GLY A 557 -43.41 -21.15 5.38
N TRP A 558 -44.08 -21.08 4.25
CA TRP A 558 -45.19 -20.17 4.02
C TRP A 558 -46.48 -20.97 3.87
N LYS A 559 -47.56 -20.50 4.50
CA LYS A 559 -48.89 -21.12 4.49
C LYS A 559 -49.96 -20.08 4.11
N GLY A 560 -51.14 -20.57 3.74
CA GLY A 560 -52.30 -19.77 3.33
C GLY A 560 -52.38 -19.52 1.83
N ASN A 561 -53.58 -19.19 1.33
CA ASN A 561 -53.89 -19.10 -0.10
C ASN A 561 -53.07 -18.04 -0.88
N LYS A 562 -52.40 -17.12 -0.17
CA LYS A 562 -51.51 -16.09 -0.74
C LYS A 562 -50.04 -16.25 -0.34
N CYS A 563 -49.66 -17.39 0.25
CA CYS A 563 -48.31 -17.65 0.75
C CYS A 563 -47.76 -16.54 1.68
N ASN A 564 -48.61 -16.00 2.55
CA ASN A 564 -48.34 -14.81 3.37
C ASN A 564 -48.31 -15.08 4.88
N LEU A 565 -48.68 -16.28 5.33
CA LEU A 565 -48.58 -16.67 6.75
C LEU A 565 -47.29 -17.46 7.00
N LYS A 566 -46.58 -17.13 8.07
CA LYS A 566 -45.37 -17.85 8.49
C LYS A 566 -45.73 -19.13 9.26
N ASP A 567 -45.14 -20.25 8.87
CA ASP A 567 -45.23 -21.53 9.59
C ASP A 567 -44.12 -21.64 10.64
N PHE A 568 -44.45 -21.48 11.94
CA PHE A 568 -43.45 -21.49 13.02
C PHE A 568 -43.11 -22.90 13.51
N LYS A 569 -41.86 -23.10 13.95
CA LYS A 569 -41.38 -24.36 14.52
C LYS A 569 -41.61 -24.42 16.04
N GLU A 570 -42.31 -25.43 16.51
CA GLU A 570 -42.43 -25.73 17.94
C GLU A 570 -41.18 -26.47 18.44
N ILE A 571 -40.50 -25.91 19.44
CA ILE A 571 -39.30 -26.51 20.06
C ILE A 571 -39.58 -26.74 21.55
N SER A 572 -39.50 -27.99 22.02
CA SER A 572 -39.73 -28.35 23.42
C SER A 572 -38.46 -28.24 24.28
N ASN A 573 -38.56 -27.58 25.45
CA ASN A 573 -37.45 -27.38 26.40
C ASN A 573 -37.24 -28.58 27.36
N ILE A 574 -37.92 -29.70 27.12
CA ILE A 574 -37.95 -30.83 28.07
C ILE A 574 -36.58 -31.51 28.15
N TYR A 575 -35.92 -31.70 27.01
CA TYR A 575 -34.65 -32.42 26.94
C TYR A 575 -33.50 -31.67 27.62
N THR A 576 -33.47 -30.34 27.52
CA THR A 576 -32.41 -29.51 28.10
C THR A 576 -32.51 -29.44 29.62
N ASN A 577 -33.74 -29.38 30.16
CA ASN A 577 -33.98 -29.33 31.61
C ASN A 577 -33.65 -30.65 32.31
N ILE A 578 -33.83 -31.79 31.63
CA ILE A 578 -33.53 -33.12 32.18
C ILE A 578 -32.02 -33.30 32.39
N LEU A 579 -31.19 -32.73 31.50
CA LEU A 579 -29.74 -32.89 31.53
C LEU A 579 -29.07 -31.96 32.57
N SER A 580 -29.42 -30.67 32.59
CA SER A 580 -28.78 -29.67 33.46
C SER A 580 -29.11 -29.80 34.96
N SER A 581 -30.30 -30.31 35.31
CA SER A 581 -30.80 -30.35 36.69
C SER A 581 -29.95 -31.21 37.64
N PRO A 582 -29.51 -32.44 37.26
CA PRO A 582 -28.54 -33.22 38.03
C PRO A 582 -27.22 -32.49 38.32
N ALA A 583 -26.66 -31.77 37.33
CA ALA A 583 -25.39 -31.07 37.50
C ALA A 583 -25.49 -29.93 38.54
N ILE A 584 -26.60 -29.21 38.55
CA ILE A 584 -26.90 -28.18 39.56
C ILE A 584 -26.97 -28.80 40.96
N LEU A 585 -27.69 -29.92 41.12
CA LEU A 585 -27.83 -30.61 42.41
C LEU A 585 -26.49 -31.14 42.93
N ILE A 586 -25.66 -31.74 42.07
CA ILE A 586 -24.31 -32.20 42.43
C ILE A 586 -23.46 -31.02 42.88
N THR A 587 -23.52 -29.90 42.16
CA THR A 587 -22.73 -28.71 42.49
C THR A 587 -23.15 -28.10 43.84
N LEU A 588 -24.46 -28.03 44.11
CA LEU A 588 -25.00 -27.59 45.40
C LEU A 588 -24.58 -28.53 46.55
N ALA A 589 -24.62 -29.85 46.33
CA ALA A 589 -24.15 -30.82 47.31
C ALA A 589 -22.65 -30.63 47.63
N LEU A 590 -21.83 -30.35 46.61
CA LEU A 590 -20.40 -30.02 46.79
C LEU A 590 -20.19 -28.70 47.53
N MET A 591 -21.01 -27.68 47.29
CA MET A 591 -20.96 -26.42 48.05
C MET A 591 -21.22 -26.68 49.54
N ILE A 592 -22.29 -27.41 49.85
CA ILE A 592 -22.65 -27.78 51.23
C ILE A 592 -21.54 -28.63 51.87
N PHE A 593 -21.02 -29.62 51.14
CA PHE A 593 -19.91 -30.45 51.61
C PHE A 593 -18.68 -29.62 51.98
N MET A 594 -18.31 -28.63 51.16
CA MET A 594 -17.18 -27.74 51.45
C MET A 594 -17.47 -26.73 52.57
N ILE A 595 -18.72 -26.31 52.75
CA ILE A 595 -19.14 -25.46 53.90
C ILE A 595 -18.99 -26.23 55.21
N ILE A 596 -19.49 -27.47 55.26
CA ILE A 596 -19.40 -28.33 56.45
C ILE A 596 -17.92 -28.58 56.80
N ASN A 597 -17.09 -28.83 55.79
CA ASN A 597 -15.68 -29.15 55.96
C ASN A 597 -14.74 -27.93 55.88
N ARG A 598 -15.26 -26.71 56.04
CA ARG A 598 -14.48 -25.46 55.84
C ARG A 598 -13.20 -25.35 56.68
N LYS A 599 -13.15 -26.01 57.85
CA LYS A 599 -11.98 -26.03 58.74
C LYS A 599 -10.88 -27.00 58.30
N GLN A 600 -11.15 -27.91 57.37
CA GLN A 600 -10.14 -28.84 56.86
C GLN A 600 -9.09 -28.08 56.04
N ARG A 601 -7.81 -28.36 56.28
CA ARG A 601 -6.70 -27.60 55.68
C ARG A 601 -6.68 -27.65 54.15
N ILE A 602 -7.08 -28.76 53.53
CA ILE A 602 -7.23 -28.89 52.06
C ILE A 602 -8.23 -27.88 51.44
N ILE A 603 -9.17 -27.34 52.22
CA ILE A 603 -10.12 -26.29 51.79
C ILE A 603 -9.65 -24.92 52.29
N CYS A 604 -9.24 -24.82 53.55
CA CYS A 604 -8.87 -23.56 54.18
C CYS A 604 -7.56 -22.98 53.61
N ASP A 605 -6.54 -23.81 53.40
CA ASP A 605 -5.19 -23.36 53.01
C ASP A 605 -5.16 -22.81 51.57
N PRO A 606 -5.80 -23.43 50.57
CA PRO A 606 -5.97 -22.82 49.25
C PRO A 606 -6.95 -21.64 49.24
N GLY A 607 -7.85 -21.54 50.23
CA GLY A 607 -8.81 -20.45 50.44
C GLY A 607 -10.27 -20.82 50.19
N PHE A 608 -11.06 -20.92 51.27
CA PHE A 608 -12.47 -21.34 51.25
C PHE A 608 -13.37 -20.50 50.32
N PHE A 609 -13.30 -19.17 50.37
CA PHE A 609 -14.15 -18.30 49.54
C PHE A 609 -13.90 -18.48 48.05
N LYS A 610 -12.64 -18.68 47.65
CA LYS A 610 -12.29 -18.96 46.25
C LYS A 610 -12.91 -20.28 45.79
N CYS A 611 -12.96 -21.28 46.67
CA CYS A 611 -13.62 -22.55 46.36
C CYS A 611 -15.12 -22.40 46.12
N GLN A 612 -15.80 -21.59 46.93
CA GLN A 612 -17.23 -21.33 46.74
C GLN A 612 -17.52 -20.51 45.48
N LEU A 613 -16.69 -19.51 45.15
CA LEU A 613 -16.87 -18.69 43.95
C LEU A 613 -16.75 -19.51 42.65
N ILE A 614 -15.87 -20.51 42.59
CA ILE A 614 -15.81 -21.44 41.45
C ILE A 614 -17.15 -22.17 41.32
N LEU A 615 -17.68 -22.75 42.41
CA LEU A 615 -18.95 -23.49 42.36
C LEU A 615 -20.14 -22.59 42.00
N ILE A 616 -20.17 -21.35 42.48
CA ILE A 616 -21.18 -20.36 42.09
C ILE A 616 -21.12 -20.10 40.57
N GLY A 617 -19.92 -19.95 40.01
CA GLY A 617 -19.73 -19.78 38.57
C GLY A 617 -20.25 -20.97 37.76
N MET A 618 -20.00 -22.20 38.23
CA MET A 618 -20.52 -23.42 37.61
C MET A 618 -22.05 -23.50 37.68
N ILE A 619 -22.66 -23.10 38.80
CA ILE A 619 -24.12 -23.08 38.95
C ILE A 619 -24.76 -22.08 37.98
N LEU A 620 -24.22 -20.85 37.88
CA LEU A 620 -24.71 -19.84 36.94
C LEU A 620 -24.70 -20.38 35.51
N TYR A 621 -23.63 -21.08 35.13
CA TYR A 621 -23.52 -21.74 33.84
C TYR A 621 -24.59 -22.83 33.64
N PHE A 622 -24.74 -23.77 34.58
CA PHE A 622 -25.73 -24.85 34.41
C PHE A 622 -27.18 -24.33 34.37
N ILE A 623 -27.50 -23.26 35.11
CA ILE A 623 -28.82 -22.63 35.05
C ILE A 623 -29.08 -22.02 33.67
N SER A 624 -28.06 -21.47 33.00
CA SER A 624 -28.22 -20.84 31.68
C SER A 624 -28.71 -21.83 30.61
N LEU A 625 -28.38 -23.13 30.74
CA LEU A 625 -28.79 -24.18 29.81
C LEU A 625 -30.31 -24.45 29.80
N ASN A 626 -31.05 -23.96 30.80
CA ASN A 626 -32.51 -24.12 30.88
C ASN A 626 -33.30 -23.15 30.00
N PHE A 627 -32.63 -22.15 29.42
CA PHE A 627 -33.25 -21.11 28.62
C PHE A 627 -33.01 -21.34 27.12
N ASN A 628 -34.11 -21.42 26.34
CA ASN A 628 -34.05 -21.63 24.90
C ASN A 628 -33.90 -20.30 24.15
N ILE A 629 -32.75 -20.11 23.51
CA ILE A 629 -32.34 -18.90 22.78
C ILE A 629 -33.30 -18.54 21.63
N PHE A 630 -33.94 -19.54 21.01
CA PHE A 630 -34.79 -19.36 19.81
C PHE A 630 -36.28 -19.29 20.12
N SER A 631 -36.65 -19.11 21.40
CA SER A 631 -38.05 -19.05 21.81
C SER A 631 -38.58 -17.61 21.88
N ASN A 632 -37.89 -16.74 22.64
CA ASN A 632 -38.21 -15.32 22.77
C ASN A 632 -37.02 -14.55 23.34
N TYR A 633 -37.14 -13.23 23.34
CA TYR A 633 -36.10 -12.32 23.82
C TYR A 633 -35.71 -12.53 25.29
N ILE A 634 -36.68 -12.80 26.16
CA ILE A 634 -36.47 -12.97 27.61
C ILE A 634 -35.57 -14.18 27.86
N ASN A 635 -35.90 -15.32 27.26
CA ASN A 635 -35.13 -16.55 27.41
C ASN A 635 -33.71 -16.39 26.84
N CYS A 636 -33.57 -15.76 25.67
CA CYS A 636 -32.25 -15.47 25.13
C CYS A 636 -31.41 -14.57 26.06
N SER A 637 -32.02 -13.54 26.66
CA SER A 637 -31.33 -12.60 27.55
C SER A 637 -30.83 -13.27 28.83
N PHE A 638 -31.65 -14.14 29.44
CA PHE A 638 -31.24 -14.90 30.62
C PHE A 638 -30.15 -15.94 30.30
N HIS A 639 -30.25 -16.61 29.14
CA HIS A 639 -29.21 -17.52 28.68
C HIS A 639 -27.85 -16.80 28.57
N PHE A 640 -27.81 -15.68 27.83
CA PHE A 640 -26.61 -14.89 27.61
C PHE A 640 -25.98 -14.39 28.93
N LEU A 641 -26.79 -13.79 29.80
CA LEU A 641 -26.29 -13.20 31.05
C LEU A 641 -25.67 -14.26 31.97
N LEU A 642 -26.41 -15.35 32.23
CA LEU A 642 -26.00 -16.37 33.20
C LEU A 642 -24.79 -17.17 32.70
N LYS A 643 -24.76 -17.51 31.40
CA LYS A 643 -23.64 -18.21 30.74
C LYS A 643 -22.34 -17.45 30.93
N HIS A 644 -22.27 -16.21 30.47
CA HIS A 644 -21.03 -15.43 30.46
C HIS A 644 -20.61 -14.95 31.85
N CYS A 645 -21.57 -14.63 32.74
CA CYS A 645 -21.23 -14.31 34.13
C CYS A 645 -20.65 -15.50 34.89
N GLY A 646 -21.14 -16.72 34.61
CA GLY A 646 -20.60 -17.95 35.16
C GLY A 646 -19.18 -18.24 34.68
N ILE A 647 -18.96 -18.19 33.36
CA ILE A 647 -17.66 -18.41 32.71
C ILE A 647 -16.60 -17.44 33.22
N LEU A 648 -16.92 -16.14 33.23
CA LEU A 648 -16.00 -15.10 33.69
C LEU A 648 -15.61 -15.29 35.15
N LEU A 649 -16.54 -15.71 36.01
CA LEU A 649 -16.26 -15.94 37.43
C LEU A 649 -15.29 -17.11 37.62
N VAL A 650 -15.52 -18.24 36.94
CA VAL A 650 -14.60 -19.40 36.97
C VAL A 650 -13.22 -19.00 36.45
N TYR A 651 -13.19 -18.27 35.33
CA TYR A 651 -11.95 -17.79 34.70
C TYR A 651 -11.11 -16.94 35.65
N ILE A 652 -11.72 -15.91 36.27
CA ILE A 652 -11.04 -14.99 37.19
C ILE A 652 -10.41 -15.75 38.36
N ILE A 653 -11.14 -16.70 38.94
CA ILE A 653 -10.61 -17.46 40.08
C ILE A 653 -9.49 -18.40 39.64
N PHE A 654 -9.60 -19.04 38.48
CA PHE A 654 -8.52 -19.86 37.92
C PHE A 654 -7.26 -19.02 37.65
N LEU A 655 -7.43 -17.83 37.08
CA LEU A 655 -6.33 -16.90 36.83
C LEU A 655 -5.65 -16.48 38.14
N ILE A 656 -6.41 -16.19 39.19
CA ILE A 656 -5.87 -15.91 40.53
C ILE A 656 -5.04 -17.09 41.06
N TYR A 657 -5.54 -18.32 40.99
CA TYR A 657 -4.80 -19.51 41.46
C TYR A 657 -3.52 -19.77 40.66
N ILE A 658 -3.60 -19.66 39.33
CA ILE A 658 -2.48 -19.93 38.43
C ILE A 658 -1.42 -18.83 38.52
N SER A 659 -1.80 -17.55 38.54
CA SER A 659 -0.86 -16.44 38.69
C SER A 659 -0.20 -16.42 40.07
N THR A 660 -0.92 -16.76 41.15
CA THR A 660 -0.29 -16.93 42.47
C THR A 660 0.69 -18.12 42.48
N GLY A 661 0.36 -19.20 41.78
CA GLY A 661 1.27 -20.32 41.52
C GLY A 661 2.53 -19.90 40.74
N GLU A 662 2.39 -19.11 39.68
CA GLU A 662 3.52 -18.61 38.85
C GLU A 662 4.45 -17.71 39.65
N LYS A 663 3.91 -16.86 40.51
CA LYS A 663 4.69 -15.86 41.27
C LYS A 663 5.40 -16.43 42.48
N LEU A 664 4.77 -17.38 43.19
CA LEU A 664 5.28 -17.90 44.45
C LEU A 664 5.92 -19.29 44.32
N GLY A 665 5.60 -20.04 43.26
CA GLY A 665 6.18 -21.36 42.99
C GLY A 665 7.58 -21.30 42.40
N MET A 666 8.30 -22.42 42.43
CA MET A 666 9.69 -22.52 41.99
C MET A 666 9.89 -23.56 40.89
N LYS A 667 10.63 -23.24 39.83
CA LYS A 667 11.03 -24.20 38.79
C LYS A 667 11.97 -25.25 39.36
N PHE A 668 11.79 -26.50 38.93
CA PHE A 668 12.67 -27.60 39.32
C PHE A 668 14.17 -27.36 39.00
N LYS A 669 14.48 -26.63 37.91
CA LYS A 669 15.87 -26.31 37.49
C LYS A 669 16.55 -25.22 38.32
N ASP A 670 15.77 -24.34 38.96
CA ASP A 670 16.31 -23.22 39.75
C ASP A 670 16.58 -23.62 41.23
N LEU A 671 16.29 -24.89 41.58
CA LEU A 671 16.39 -25.43 42.93
C LEU A 671 17.82 -25.45 43.50
N HIS A 672 18.85 -25.40 42.64
CA HIS A 672 20.27 -25.41 43.01
C HIS A 672 20.83 -24.04 43.41
N ARG A 673 20.07 -22.94 43.25
CA ARG A 673 20.52 -21.56 43.51
C ARG A 673 19.98 -20.93 44.80
N LEU A 674 19.26 -21.69 45.61
CA LEU A 674 18.77 -21.26 46.92
C LEU A 674 19.46 -22.05 48.01
N GLU A 675 20.57 -21.53 48.50
CA GLU A 675 21.05 -21.87 49.85
C GLU A 675 19.94 -21.52 50.85
N LEU A 676 19.49 -22.53 51.58
CA LEU A 676 18.48 -22.47 52.63
C LEU A 676 18.97 -21.74 53.91
N SER A 677 19.96 -20.87 53.81
CA SER A 677 20.54 -20.14 54.96
C SER A 677 19.61 -19.04 55.51
N LEU A 678 18.59 -18.61 54.76
CA LEU A 678 17.58 -17.64 55.20
C LEU A 678 16.44 -18.25 56.07
N PHE A 679 16.32 -19.59 56.13
CA PHE A 679 15.26 -20.28 56.87
C PHE A 679 15.76 -21.24 57.98
N GLN A 680 17.07 -21.36 58.18
CA GLN A 680 17.73 -22.30 59.10
C GLN A 680 17.67 -21.92 60.60
N THR A 681 17.17 -20.75 60.99
CA THR A 681 17.24 -20.26 62.39
C THR A 681 15.94 -20.42 63.21
N ILE A 682 15.08 -21.37 62.86
CA ILE A 682 13.87 -21.66 63.64
C ILE A 682 13.96 -23.10 64.18
N ASN A 683 14.67 -23.28 65.30
CA ASN A 683 14.55 -24.47 66.15
C ASN A 683 13.66 -24.10 67.34
N ILE A 684 12.48 -24.71 67.44
CA ILE A 684 11.60 -24.57 68.61
C ILE A 684 11.86 -25.79 69.51
N LYS A 685 12.54 -25.59 70.64
CA LYS A 685 12.48 -26.56 71.75
C LYS A 685 11.18 -26.35 72.52
N GLU A 686 10.37 -27.39 72.59
CA GLU A 686 9.26 -27.49 73.54
C GLU A 686 9.81 -27.49 74.97
N ASN A 687 9.25 -26.66 75.84
CA ASN A 687 9.29 -26.93 77.27
C ASN A 687 7.89 -26.77 77.85
N ASN A 688 7.30 -27.93 78.11
CA ASN A 688 6.15 -28.16 78.96
C ASN A 688 6.36 -27.50 80.33
N ASN A 689 5.39 -26.70 80.77
CA ASN A 689 4.89 -26.77 82.14
C ASN A 689 3.39 -26.43 82.19
N GLN A 690 2.68 -27.36 82.80
CA GLN A 690 1.25 -27.49 83.14
C GLN A 690 0.64 -26.25 83.83
N LYS A 691 -0.67 -26.01 83.97
CA LYS A 691 -1.96 -26.57 83.49
C LYS A 691 -3.06 -25.60 83.99
N ASN A 692 -4.19 -25.60 83.27
CA ASN A 692 -5.56 -25.27 83.70
C ASN A 692 -5.97 -23.81 84.00
N SER A 693 -6.67 -23.19 83.05
CA SER A 693 -8.16 -23.10 83.09
C SER A 693 -8.70 -22.52 81.77
N ASN A 694 -9.85 -23.04 81.33
CA ASN A 694 -10.48 -22.80 80.04
C ASN A 694 -11.06 -21.39 79.88
N SER A 695 -10.81 -20.74 78.74
CA SER A 695 -11.86 -20.16 77.86
C SER A 695 -11.28 -19.42 76.63
N ASN A 696 -12.00 -19.56 75.52
CA ASN A 696 -12.14 -18.62 74.40
C ASN A 696 -11.09 -18.54 73.27
N SER A 697 -11.64 -18.81 72.07
CA SER A 697 -11.47 -18.13 70.78
C SER A 697 -10.09 -18.06 70.12
N GLU A 698 -10.04 -18.68 68.93
CA GLU A 698 -9.18 -18.51 67.75
C GLU A 698 -8.42 -17.15 67.63
N THR A 699 -7.44 -16.88 68.51
CA THR A 699 -6.47 -15.78 68.40
C THR A 699 -5.02 -16.27 68.21
N ILE A 700 -4.86 -17.49 67.70
CA ILE A 700 -3.54 -18.14 67.58
C ILE A 700 -2.74 -17.61 66.37
N ASP A 701 -3.38 -17.02 65.34
CA ASP A 701 -2.70 -16.64 64.08
C ASP A 701 -1.95 -15.29 64.11
N ILE A 702 -2.30 -14.34 64.98
CA ILE A 702 -1.62 -13.02 65.07
C ILE A 702 -0.28 -13.14 65.79
N ASN A 703 -0.23 -13.94 66.86
CA ASN A 703 1.01 -14.18 67.60
C ASN A 703 2.05 -14.90 66.74
N ILE A 704 1.64 -15.77 65.82
CA ILE A 704 2.54 -16.43 64.87
C ILE A 704 3.20 -15.41 63.94
N ILE A 705 2.45 -14.43 63.44
CA ILE A 705 2.96 -13.38 62.54
C ILE A 705 3.93 -12.45 63.30
N GLU A 706 3.60 -12.04 64.53
CA GLU A 706 4.49 -11.22 65.36
C GLU A 706 5.74 -11.99 65.86
N ASP A 707 5.63 -13.31 66.14
CA ASP A 707 6.78 -14.15 66.54
C ASP A 707 7.73 -14.41 65.37
N ILE A 708 7.21 -14.55 64.14
CA ILE A 708 8.01 -14.66 62.92
C ILE A 708 8.80 -13.36 62.70
N GLU A 709 8.17 -12.20 62.85
CA GLU A 709 8.85 -10.90 62.77
C GLU A 709 9.91 -10.71 63.88
N LYS A 710 9.62 -11.09 65.13
CA LYS A 710 10.56 -10.92 66.26
C LYS A 710 11.77 -11.88 66.20
N LYS A 711 11.59 -13.15 65.84
CA LYS A 711 12.69 -14.13 65.80
C LYS A 711 13.66 -13.93 64.62
N ILE A 712 13.19 -13.35 63.51
CA ILE A 712 14.04 -13.00 62.38
C ILE A 712 14.93 -11.80 62.74
N ASN A 713 14.39 -10.79 63.43
CA ASN A 713 15.16 -9.62 63.87
C ASN A 713 16.26 -9.94 64.90
N ASN A 714 16.02 -10.89 65.82
CA ASN A 714 17.00 -11.20 66.88
C ASN A 714 18.21 -12.04 66.40
N ASN A 715 18.06 -12.87 65.36
CA ASN A 715 19.18 -13.69 64.87
C ASN A 715 20.24 -12.88 64.11
N ILE A 716 19.87 -11.73 63.55
CA ILE A 716 20.77 -10.84 62.81
C ILE A 716 21.75 -10.12 63.77
N LEU A 717 21.25 -9.62 64.90
CA LEU A 717 22.04 -8.94 65.93
C LEU A 717 23.15 -9.82 66.56
N SER A 718 23.00 -11.14 66.58
CA SER A 718 24.00 -12.06 67.14
C SER A 718 25.18 -12.38 66.21
N LYS A 719 25.03 -12.21 64.89
CA LYS A 719 26.09 -12.48 63.91
C LYS A 719 26.97 -11.26 63.63
N GLU A 720 26.53 -10.05 63.95
CA GLU A 720 27.29 -8.82 63.75
C GLU A 720 28.43 -8.62 64.75
N ASN A 721 28.42 -9.30 65.90
CA ASN A 721 29.44 -9.12 66.94
C ASN A 721 30.69 -10.00 66.78
N ASN A 722 30.77 -10.88 65.77
CA ASN A 722 31.98 -11.68 65.51
C ASN A 722 32.42 -11.53 64.05
N VAL A 723 33.12 -10.43 63.74
CA VAL A 723 33.77 -10.22 62.46
C VAL A 723 35.21 -10.75 62.50
N SER A 724 35.61 -11.50 61.47
CA SER A 724 36.93 -11.34 60.86
C SER A 724 36.84 -11.40 59.34
N LYS A 725 37.49 -10.42 58.70
CA LYS A 725 37.50 -10.06 57.29
C LYS A 725 37.97 -11.19 56.36
N THR A 726 37.22 -11.43 55.27
CA THR A 726 37.62 -11.39 53.83
C THR A 726 36.76 -12.37 53.01
N SER A 727 35.72 -11.87 52.29
CA SER A 727 35.16 -12.40 51.00
C SER A 727 33.65 -12.10 50.71
N CYS A 728 32.87 -11.46 51.59
CA CYS A 728 31.39 -11.49 51.50
C CYS A 728 30.65 -10.29 50.85
N ASN A 729 31.15 -9.64 49.80
CA ASN A 729 30.42 -8.50 49.16
C ASN A 729 29.51 -8.90 47.98
N SER A 730 29.64 -10.08 47.39
CA SER A 730 28.81 -10.51 46.24
C SER A 730 27.46 -11.12 46.64
N GLU A 731 27.37 -11.82 47.77
CA GLU A 731 26.13 -12.48 48.23
C GLU A 731 25.07 -11.50 48.78
N ILE A 732 25.51 -10.38 49.38
CA ILE A 732 24.62 -9.39 49.99
C ILE A 732 23.83 -8.62 48.90
N VAL A 733 24.48 -8.28 47.79
CA VAL A 733 23.86 -7.59 46.64
C VAL A 733 22.81 -8.48 45.95
N ASP A 734 23.10 -9.77 45.83
CA ASP A 734 22.21 -10.76 45.21
C ASP A 734 20.95 -11.04 46.06
N ASN A 735 21.08 -11.03 47.39
CA ASN A 735 19.95 -11.20 48.30
C ASN A 735 19.02 -9.98 48.33
N HIS A 736 19.57 -8.77 48.24
CA HIS A 736 18.77 -7.54 48.18
C HIS A 736 17.92 -7.46 46.89
N ALA A 737 18.47 -7.91 45.74
CA ALA A 737 17.73 -8.00 44.49
C ALA A 737 16.58 -9.04 44.54
N LYS A 738 16.81 -10.20 45.20
CA LYS A 738 15.81 -11.27 45.38
C LYS A 738 14.65 -10.82 46.27
N ILE A 739 14.93 -10.13 47.37
CA ILE A 739 13.91 -9.57 48.29
C ILE A 739 13.05 -8.51 47.59
N LYS A 740 13.67 -7.61 46.81
CA LYS A 740 12.94 -6.59 46.03
C LYS A 740 12.02 -7.24 44.98
N LYS A 741 12.44 -8.34 44.37
CA LYS A 741 11.62 -9.14 43.46
C LYS A 741 10.44 -9.80 44.18
N LEU A 742 10.66 -10.40 45.34
CA LEU A 742 9.60 -11.02 46.14
C LEU A 742 8.54 -10.01 46.58
N ASN A 743 8.95 -8.83 47.08
CA ASN A 743 8.01 -7.75 47.45
C ASN A 743 7.19 -7.26 46.24
N LYS A 744 7.82 -7.19 45.06
CA LYS A 744 7.12 -6.87 43.80
C LYS A 744 6.09 -7.94 43.45
N ASP A 745 6.41 -9.22 43.60
CA ASP A 745 5.51 -10.33 43.31
C ASP A 745 4.33 -10.40 44.31
N VAL A 746 4.55 -10.15 45.61
CA VAL A 746 3.48 -10.02 46.62
C VAL A 746 2.56 -8.84 46.33
N SER A 747 3.15 -7.68 45.97
CA SER A 747 2.38 -6.49 45.59
C SER A 747 1.55 -6.73 44.32
N HIS A 748 2.07 -7.51 43.38
CA HIS A 748 1.36 -7.88 42.15
C HIS A 748 0.15 -8.75 42.48
N ILE A 749 0.32 -9.79 43.30
CA ILE A 749 -0.77 -10.67 43.74
C ILE A 749 -1.90 -9.86 44.39
N HIS A 750 -1.58 -8.92 45.29
CA HIS A 750 -2.60 -8.09 45.93
C HIS A 750 -3.37 -7.21 44.93
N SER A 751 -2.69 -6.66 43.92
CA SER A 751 -3.30 -5.86 42.84
C SER A 751 -4.31 -6.69 42.03
N LEU A 752 -3.94 -7.94 41.70
CA LEU A 752 -4.78 -8.83 40.89
C LEU A 752 -6.17 -9.04 41.48
N TYR A 753 -6.29 -9.33 42.78
CA TYR A 753 -7.59 -9.56 43.40
C TYR A 753 -8.48 -8.30 43.40
N THR A 754 -7.90 -7.11 43.59
CA THR A 754 -8.67 -5.85 43.54
C THR A 754 -9.11 -5.51 42.12
N GLU A 755 -8.21 -5.69 41.15
CA GLU A 755 -8.49 -5.43 39.74
C GLU A 755 -9.57 -6.37 39.22
N PHE A 756 -9.47 -7.68 39.51
CA PHE A 756 -10.46 -8.65 39.02
C PHE A 756 -11.84 -8.50 39.65
N SER A 757 -11.93 -8.09 40.92
CA SER A 757 -13.24 -7.77 41.52
C SER A 757 -13.91 -6.60 40.80
N LEU A 758 -13.15 -5.56 40.46
CA LEU A 758 -13.66 -4.41 39.73
C LEU A 758 -14.04 -4.79 38.29
N ILE A 759 -13.19 -5.55 37.60
CA ILE A 759 -13.46 -6.07 36.25
C ILE A 759 -14.76 -6.87 36.22
N TYR A 760 -14.97 -7.79 37.17
CA TYR A 760 -16.21 -8.58 37.21
C TYR A 760 -17.45 -7.69 37.35
N THR A 761 -17.42 -6.70 38.24
CA THR A 761 -18.55 -5.78 38.43
C THR A 761 -18.82 -4.91 37.20
N CYS A 762 -17.77 -4.39 36.56
CA CYS A 762 -17.91 -3.59 35.33
C CYS A 762 -18.50 -4.43 34.19
N VAL A 763 -17.99 -5.65 33.97
CA VAL A 763 -18.46 -6.53 32.89
C VAL A 763 -19.92 -6.96 33.13
N PHE A 764 -20.32 -7.21 34.37
CA PHE A 764 -21.70 -7.51 34.72
C PHE A 764 -22.66 -6.37 34.32
N PHE A 765 -22.33 -5.12 34.65
CA PHE A 765 -23.14 -3.96 34.24
C PHE A 765 -23.13 -3.74 32.72
N ILE A 766 -22.01 -4.04 32.04
CA ILE A 766 -21.94 -4.02 30.58
C ILE A 766 -22.91 -5.03 29.99
N PHE A 767 -22.97 -6.27 30.49
CA PHE A 767 -23.93 -7.27 29.99
C PHE A 767 -25.38 -6.83 30.20
N ILE A 768 -25.71 -6.24 31.36
CA ILE A 768 -27.07 -5.69 31.59
C ILE A 768 -27.38 -4.57 30.60
N PHE A 769 -26.45 -3.64 30.39
CA PHE A 769 -26.62 -2.52 29.46
C PHE A 769 -26.79 -3.02 28.01
N VAL A 770 -26.00 -4.01 27.60
CA VAL A 770 -26.11 -4.66 26.29
C VAL A 770 -27.47 -5.30 26.08
N ILE A 771 -28.00 -5.98 27.09
CA ILE A 771 -29.37 -6.52 27.05
C ILE A 771 -30.35 -5.36 26.85
N LEU A 772 -30.34 -4.35 27.72
CA LEU A 772 -31.29 -3.23 27.62
C LEU A 772 -31.28 -2.50 26.26
N LEU A 773 -30.10 -2.30 25.66
CA LEU A 773 -29.97 -1.67 24.34
C LEU A 773 -30.54 -2.51 23.19
N ASN A 774 -30.49 -3.83 23.29
CA ASN A 774 -30.89 -4.74 22.21
C ASN A 774 -32.33 -5.25 22.33
N ASN A 775 -33.12 -4.68 23.25
CA ASN A 775 -34.53 -4.98 23.37
C ASN A 775 -35.31 -4.29 22.23
N LYS A 776 -35.63 -5.05 21.17
CA LYS A 776 -36.35 -4.55 20.00
C LYS A 776 -37.87 -4.49 20.25
N SER A 777 -38.56 -3.53 19.62
CA SER A 777 -40.02 -3.39 19.72
C SER A 777 -40.80 -4.39 18.84
N LYS A 778 -40.13 -5.07 17.91
CA LYS A 778 -40.72 -6.10 17.02
C LYS A 778 -39.80 -7.31 16.96
N ASP A 779 -40.40 -8.49 17.05
CA ASP A 779 -39.68 -9.76 16.94
C ASP A 779 -39.24 -10.03 15.50
N GLU A 780 -37.98 -10.42 15.35
CA GLU A 780 -37.40 -10.88 14.09
C GLU A 780 -37.40 -12.40 14.04
N TYR A 781 -37.62 -12.94 12.84
CA TYR A 781 -37.70 -14.38 12.62
C TYR A 781 -36.86 -14.79 11.41
N ILE A 782 -36.23 -15.96 11.50
CA ILE A 782 -35.43 -16.56 10.43
C ILE A 782 -35.98 -17.93 10.05
N GLN A 783 -35.72 -18.36 8.82
CA GLN A 783 -36.17 -19.63 8.28
C GLN A 783 -35.10 -20.72 8.42
N GLU A 784 -35.50 -21.91 8.87
CA GLU A 784 -34.63 -23.10 9.00
C GLU A 784 -34.57 -23.94 7.71
N TYR A 785 -33.69 -24.95 7.68
CA TYR A 785 -33.56 -25.92 6.56
C TYR A 785 -34.85 -26.68 6.23
N ASP A 786 -35.71 -26.92 7.22
CA ASP A 786 -37.01 -27.58 7.03
C ASP A 786 -38.10 -26.60 6.54
N GLY A 787 -37.72 -25.36 6.27
CA GLY A 787 -38.61 -24.28 5.84
C GLY A 787 -39.32 -23.57 6.98
N LYS A 788 -39.33 -24.06 8.23
CA LYS A 788 -40.11 -23.40 9.29
C LYS A 788 -39.43 -22.15 9.84
N TRP A 789 -40.23 -21.25 10.40
CA TRP A 789 -39.76 -20.01 11.02
C TRP A 789 -39.45 -20.19 12.50
N ARG A 790 -38.40 -19.53 12.99
CA ARG A 790 -38.02 -19.45 14.41
C ARG A 790 -37.66 -18.02 14.80
N TYR A 791 -37.71 -17.70 16.09
CA TYR A 791 -37.26 -16.40 16.61
C TYR A 791 -35.75 -16.24 16.43
N GLN A 792 -35.33 -15.08 15.93
CA GLN A 792 -33.93 -14.70 15.80
C GLN A 792 -33.55 -13.81 16.98
N CYS A 793 -32.71 -14.30 17.88
CA CYS A 793 -32.31 -13.48 19.01
C CYS A 793 -31.34 -12.37 18.56
N PRO A 794 -31.58 -11.09 18.94
CA PRO A 794 -30.68 -10.00 18.60
C PRO A 794 -29.32 -10.10 19.32
N LEU A 795 -29.23 -10.86 20.42
CA LEU A 795 -27.99 -11.08 21.17
C LEU A 795 -27.11 -12.18 20.57
N ASP A 796 -27.56 -12.96 19.58
CA ASP A 796 -26.80 -14.10 19.03
C ASP A 796 -25.41 -13.70 18.52
N LYS A 797 -25.31 -12.58 17.81
CA LYS A 797 -24.02 -12.06 17.33
C LYS A 797 -23.11 -11.62 18.48
N ILE A 798 -23.69 -11.09 19.55
CA ILE A 798 -22.95 -10.62 20.71
C ILE A 798 -22.49 -11.81 21.54
N ASP A 799 -23.33 -12.83 21.74
CA ASP A 799 -22.96 -14.12 22.35
C ASP A 799 -21.76 -14.76 21.63
N PHE A 800 -21.76 -14.75 20.29
CA PHE A 800 -20.62 -15.21 19.50
C PHE A 800 -19.34 -14.41 19.78
N ILE A 801 -19.43 -13.07 19.80
CA ILE A 801 -18.28 -12.19 20.07
C ILE A 801 -17.74 -12.41 21.48
N VAL A 802 -18.61 -12.48 22.49
CA VAL A 802 -18.21 -12.72 23.88
C VAL A 802 -17.58 -14.10 24.01
N SER A 803 -18.15 -15.13 23.39
CA SER A 803 -17.56 -16.49 23.34
C SER A 803 -16.17 -16.51 22.68
N PHE A 804 -15.93 -15.66 21.68
CA PHE A 804 -14.62 -15.50 21.05
C PHE A 804 -13.61 -14.80 21.97
N ILE A 805 -14.04 -13.76 22.70
CA ILE A 805 -13.21 -13.10 23.72
C ILE A 805 -12.84 -14.09 24.83
N GLU A 806 -13.80 -14.90 25.29
CA GLU A 806 -13.56 -15.96 26.28
C GLU A 806 -12.51 -16.96 25.80
N LEU A 807 -12.52 -17.33 24.51
CA LEU A 807 -11.48 -18.20 23.95
C LEU A 807 -10.08 -17.57 24.09
N PHE A 808 -9.91 -16.29 23.74
CA PHE A 808 -8.62 -15.61 23.92
C PHE A 808 -8.19 -15.53 25.39
N MET A 809 -9.14 -15.26 26.28
CA MET A 809 -8.90 -15.22 27.72
C MET A 809 -8.39 -16.59 28.20
N ILE A 810 -9.02 -17.68 27.79
CA ILE A 810 -8.62 -19.05 28.17
C ILE A 810 -7.31 -19.45 27.49
N ILE A 811 -7.01 -19.02 26.27
CA ILE A 811 -5.69 -19.20 25.62
C ILE A 811 -4.59 -18.50 26.43
N TYR A 812 -4.84 -17.29 26.91
CA TYR A 812 -3.91 -16.61 27.82
C TYR A 812 -3.70 -17.40 29.12
N LEU A 813 -4.77 -17.94 29.69
CA LEU A 813 -4.69 -18.81 30.87
C LEU A 813 -3.87 -20.07 30.58
N LEU A 814 -4.02 -20.68 29.40
CA LEU A 814 -3.21 -21.82 28.96
C LEU A 814 -1.73 -21.46 28.85
N ALA A 815 -1.39 -20.28 28.33
CA ALA A 815 -0.01 -19.81 28.26
C ALA A 815 0.62 -19.69 29.66
N LEU A 816 -0.15 -19.26 30.67
CA LEU A 816 0.30 -19.27 32.07
C LEU A 816 0.44 -20.68 32.63
N VAL A 817 -0.51 -21.57 32.34
CA VAL A 817 -0.47 -22.98 32.72
C VAL A 817 0.80 -23.68 32.21
N ILE A 818 1.19 -23.44 30.95
CA ILE A 818 2.40 -24.02 30.36
C ILE A 818 3.66 -23.59 31.14
N LYS A 819 3.73 -22.34 31.62
CA LYS A 819 4.87 -21.86 32.41
C LYS A 819 5.00 -22.61 33.74
N ILE A 820 3.89 -22.85 34.43
CA ILE A 820 3.89 -23.42 35.79
C ILE A 820 3.91 -24.96 35.82
N TRP A 821 3.91 -25.62 34.67
CA TRP A 821 3.80 -27.08 34.57
C TRP A 821 4.87 -27.84 35.37
N ASN A 822 6.09 -27.29 35.39
CA ASN A 822 7.27 -27.86 36.06
C ASN A 822 7.59 -27.18 37.39
N TYR A 823 6.62 -26.47 37.99
CA TYR A 823 6.81 -25.76 39.25
C TYR A 823 6.58 -26.69 40.45
N THR A 824 7.29 -26.38 41.52
CA THR A 824 7.27 -27.02 42.83
C THR A 824 6.92 -25.96 43.88
N TYR A 825 6.46 -26.38 45.06
CA TYR A 825 5.88 -25.52 46.10
C TYR A 825 4.60 -24.79 45.64
N VAL A 826 3.68 -25.53 45.01
CA VAL A 826 2.37 -25.02 44.54
C VAL A 826 1.24 -25.91 45.04
N PHE A 827 0.05 -25.35 45.24
CA PHE A 827 -1.13 -26.16 45.61
C PHE A 827 -1.50 -27.14 44.49
N GLN A 828 -1.85 -28.37 44.87
CA GLN A 828 -2.22 -29.45 43.95
C GLN A 828 -3.46 -29.09 43.12
N CYS A 829 -4.39 -28.30 43.67
CA CYS A 829 -5.55 -27.79 42.93
C CYS A 829 -5.17 -26.96 41.70
N VAL A 830 -4.01 -26.29 41.70
CA VAL A 830 -3.51 -25.54 40.54
C VAL A 830 -3.23 -26.50 39.36
N LYS A 831 -2.74 -27.71 39.62
CA LYS A 831 -2.52 -28.73 38.58
C LYS A 831 -3.83 -29.26 38.00
N TYR A 832 -4.84 -29.47 38.84
CA TYR A 832 -6.17 -29.87 38.35
C TYR A 832 -6.85 -28.75 37.56
N MET A 833 -6.65 -27.49 37.95
CA MET A 833 -7.06 -26.34 37.14
C MET A 833 -6.33 -26.30 35.81
N SER A 834 -5.02 -26.59 35.77
CA SER A 834 -4.26 -26.71 34.52
C SER A 834 -4.85 -27.76 33.56
N TYR A 835 -5.20 -28.94 34.06
CA TYR A 835 -5.87 -29.97 33.24
C TYR A 835 -7.26 -29.51 32.78
N SER A 836 -8.00 -28.84 33.67
CA SER A 836 -9.31 -28.28 33.36
C SER A 836 -9.23 -27.23 32.26
N THR A 837 -8.24 -26.34 32.27
CA THR A 837 -8.02 -25.31 31.24
C THR A 837 -7.76 -25.90 29.86
N ILE A 838 -6.99 -27.00 29.77
CA ILE A 838 -6.74 -27.69 28.49
C ILE A 838 -8.05 -28.25 27.91
N LEU A 839 -8.84 -28.92 28.76
CA LEU A 839 -10.15 -29.45 28.39
C LEU A 839 -11.15 -28.35 28.03
N TRP A 840 -11.08 -27.22 28.76
CA TRP A 840 -11.98 -26.09 28.56
C TRP A 840 -11.83 -25.46 27.18
N ILE A 841 -10.59 -25.39 26.66
CA ILE A 841 -10.33 -24.92 25.30
C ILE A 841 -10.90 -25.90 24.27
N SER A 842 -10.62 -27.20 24.41
CA SER A 842 -10.93 -28.18 23.39
C SER A 842 -12.42 -28.48 23.23
N ILE A 843 -13.18 -28.45 24.33
CA ILE A 843 -14.59 -28.87 24.36
C ILE A 843 -15.56 -27.71 24.67
N GLY A 844 -15.07 -26.58 25.19
CA GLY A 844 -15.90 -25.42 25.52
C GLY A 844 -16.05 -24.41 24.35
N PRO A 845 -15.42 -23.21 24.41
CA PRO A 845 -15.69 -22.15 23.43
C PRO A 845 -15.39 -22.52 21.97
N ILE A 846 -14.38 -23.37 21.71
CA ILE A 846 -14.05 -23.79 20.34
C ILE A 846 -15.24 -24.54 19.70
N VAL A 847 -15.85 -25.48 20.43
CA VAL A 847 -16.98 -26.26 19.93
C VAL A 847 -18.19 -25.35 19.69
N HIS A 848 -18.41 -24.37 20.57
CA HIS A 848 -19.47 -23.38 20.41
C HIS A 848 -19.28 -22.51 19.15
N LEU A 849 -18.05 -22.07 18.87
CA LEU A 849 -17.74 -21.30 17.65
C LEU A 849 -17.93 -22.15 16.39
N ILE A 850 -17.48 -23.41 16.41
CA ILE A 850 -17.64 -24.35 15.28
C ILE A 850 -19.13 -24.64 15.04
N SER A 851 -19.90 -24.89 16.10
CA SER A 851 -21.34 -25.19 15.99
C SER A 851 -22.13 -23.97 15.51
N TYR A 852 -21.72 -22.75 15.87
CA TYR A 852 -22.36 -21.52 15.37
C TYR A 852 -22.20 -21.39 13.86
N ILE A 853 -21.04 -21.75 13.32
CA ILE A 853 -20.76 -21.72 11.88
C ILE A 853 -21.47 -22.87 11.14
N SER A 854 -21.46 -24.07 11.71
CA SER A 854 -21.88 -25.30 11.03
C SER A 854 -23.35 -25.69 11.24
N LEU A 855 -23.91 -25.42 12.42
CA LEU A 855 -25.22 -25.95 12.85
C LEU A 855 -26.27 -24.88 13.14
N ASN A 856 -25.93 -23.60 13.28
CA ASN A 856 -26.89 -22.54 13.66
C ASN A 856 -28.09 -22.42 12.70
N LYS A 857 -27.96 -22.86 11.45
CA LYS A 857 -29.08 -22.92 10.49
C LYS A 857 -30.17 -23.94 10.87
N ASN A 858 -29.87 -24.89 11.75
CA ASN A 858 -30.83 -25.82 12.35
C ASN A 858 -30.88 -25.54 13.87
N GLY A 859 -31.87 -24.75 14.30
CA GLY A 859 -31.93 -24.24 15.68
C GLY A 859 -32.04 -25.34 16.73
N PHE A 860 -32.78 -26.40 16.43
CA PHE A 860 -32.91 -27.55 17.33
C PHE A 860 -31.59 -28.31 17.49
N ALA A 861 -30.94 -28.68 16.37
CA ALA A 861 -29.68 -29.40 16.41
C ALA A 861 -28.56 -28.58 17.08
N TYR A 862 -28.52 -27.28 16.80
CA TYR A 862 -27.57 -26.34 17.41
C TYR A 862 -27.69 -26.30 18.95
N ASN A 863 -28.91 -26.06 19.47
CA ASN A 863 -29.14 -26.00 20.91
C ASN A 863 -28.84 -27.35 21.59
N LEU A 864 -29.29 -28.45 21.00
CA LEU A 864 -29.07 -29.79 21.56
C LEU A 864 -27.58 -30.14 21.62
N PHE A 865 -26.85 -29.91 20.54
CA PHE A 865 -25.41 -30.20 20.44
C PHE A 865 -24.59 -29.36 21.43
N ASN A 866 -24.84 -28.05 21.49
CA ASN A 866 -24.11 -27.15 22.40
C ASN A 866 -24.40 -27.46 23.86
N ASN A 867 -25.65 -27.76 24.21
CA ASN A 867 -26.01 -28.05 25.59
C ASN A 867 -25.32 -29.34 26.05
N ILE A 868 -25.37 -30.42 25.27
CA ILE A 868 -24.74 -31.70 25.64
C ILE A 868 -23.22 -31.55 25.80
N ILE A 869 -22.53 -30.98 24.81
CA ILE A 869 -21.07 -30.95 24.82
C ILE A 869 -20.54 -30.04 25.91
N ASN A 870 -21.13 -28.85 26.07
CA ASN A 870 -20.67 -27.95 27.11
C ASN A 870 -21.00 -28.50 28.50
N GLU A 871 -22.15 -29.13 28.71
CA GLU A 871 -22.47 -29.75 30.00
C GLU A 871 -21.43 -30.81 30.39
N ILE A 872 -21.02 -31.67 29.45
CA ILE A 872 -19.93 -32.63 29.66
C ILE A 872 -18.63 -31.90 30.06
N CYS A 873 -18.29 -30.81 29.37
CA CYS A 873 -17.09 -30.01 29.66
C CYS A 873 -17.09 -29.50 31.11
N TYR A 874 -18.14 -28.80 31.52
CA TYR A 874 -18.22 -28.21 32.86
C TYR A 874 -18.39 -29.26 33.95
N LEU A 875 -19.02 -30.40 33.67
CA LEU A 875 -19.11 -31.52 34.62
C LEU A 875 -17.73 -32.17 34.86
N ILE A 876 -16.92 -32.36 33.81
CA ILE A 876 -15.55 -32.85 33.96
C ILE A 876 -14.69 -31.83 34.73
N MET A 877 -14.81 -30.54 34.43
CA MET A 877 -14.12 -29.49 35.18
C MET A 877 -14.50 -29.49 36.67
N LEU A 878 -15.79 -29.66 36.98
CA LEU A 878 -16.28 -29.78 38.35
C LEU A 878 -15.63 -30.97 39.07
N ILE A 879 -15.60 -32.14 38.43
CA ILE A 879 -14.98 -33.36 38.97
C ILE A 879 -13.48 -33.15 39.21
N LEU A 880 -12.74 -32.66 38.20
CA LEU A 880 -11.30 -32.38 38.32
C LEU A 880 -11.00 -31.42 39.46
N TYR A 881 -11.87 -30.43 39.68
CA TYR A 881 -11.72 -29.46 40.75
C TYR A 881 -12.04 -30.03 42.14
N SER A 882 -13.02 -30.92 42.28
CA SER A 882 -13.55 -31.32 43.59
C SER A 882 -13.11 -32.69 44.10
N TRP A 883 -12.65 -33.60 43.23
CA TRP A 883 -12.42 -35.00 43.60
C TRP A 883 -11.40 -35.17 44.74
N ASP A 884 -10.33 -34.38 44.75
CA ASP A 884 -9.25 -34.47 45.74
C ASP A 884 -9.75 -34.11 47.14
N LYS A 885 -10.54 -33.04 47.25
CA LYS A 885 -11.17 -32.58 48.48
C LYS A 885 -12.11 -33.66 49.01
N VAL A 886 -13.02 -34.15 48.17
CA VAL A 886 -13.97 -35.19 48.57
C VAL A 886 -13.24 -36.46 49.01
N TYR A 887 -12.27 -36.93 48.22
CA TYR A 887 -11.53 -38.16 48.49
C TYR A 887 -10.68 -38.08 49.77
N TYR A 888 -9.85 -37.05 49.92
CA TYR A 888 -8.94 -36.94 51.06
C TYR A 888 -9.66 -36.56 52.35
N ILE A 889 -10.73 -35.76 52.30
CA ILE A 889 -11.56 -35.50 53.48
C ILE A 889 -12.26 -36.79 53.92
N SER A 890 -12.84 -37.54 52.98
CA SER A 890 -13.51 -38.82 53.30
C SER A 890 -12.56 -39.89 53.84
N LYS A 891 -11.26 -39.80 53.52
CA LYS A 891 -10.20 -40.67 54.07
C LYS A 891 -9.52 -40.11 55.32
N ASN A 892 -10.05 -39.05 55.94
CA ASN A 892 -9.46 -38.35 57.09
C ASN A 892 -8.01 -37.86 56.86
N LYS A 893 -7.65 -37.59 55.60
CA LYS A 893 -6.33 -37.12 55.15
C LYS A 893 -6.32 -35.65 54.75
N GLY A 894 -7.48 -34.97 54.80
CA GLY A 894 -7.65 -33.57 54.36
C GLY A 894 -6.82 -32.53 55.13
N ASN A 895 -6.31 -32.87 56.33
CA ASN A 895 -5.45 -31.98 57.11
C ASN A 895 -3.95 -32.15 56.84
N MET A 896 -3.52 -33.16 56.07
CA MET A 896 -2.10 -33.43 55.81
C MET A 896 -1.60 -32.71 54.55
N PRO A 897 -0.67 -31.73 54.64
CA PRO A 897 -0.27 -30.91 53.50
C PRO A 897 0.36 -31.67 52.34
N LYS A 898 1.03 -32.79 52.61
CA LYS A 898 1.60 -33.68 51.58
C LYS A 898 0.62 -34.13 50.49
N TYR A 899 -0.69 -34.09 50.74
CA TYR A 899 -1.71 -34.51 49.78
C TYR A 899 -2.27 -33.37 48.91
N TYR A 900 -2.15 -32.12 49.33
CA TYR A 900 -2.70 -30.96 48.62
C TYR A 900 -1.66 -29.87 48.29
N PHE A 901 -0.41 -30.04 48.69
CA PHE A 901 0.69 -29.12 48.39
C PHE A 901 1.88 -29.86 47.76
N TYR A 902 2.19 -29.51 46.51
CA TYR A 902 3.21 -30.17 45.70
C TYR A 902 4.61 -29.63 46.04
N HIS A 903 5.55 -30.49 46.46
CA HIS A 903 6.90 -30.14 46.90
C HIS A 903 7.97 -31.07 46.29
N VAL A 904 9.25 -30.69 46.39
CA VAL A 904 10.38 -31.50 45.89
C VAL A 904 10.73 -32.62 46.86
N LYS A 905 10.93 -33.83 46.35
CA LYS A 905 11.45 -34.99 47.09
C LYS A 905 12.99 -35.02 46.96
N ARG A 906 13.74 -34.73 48.02
CA ARG A 906 15.23 -34.83 48.04
C ARG A 906 15.70 -36.11 48.75
N SER A 907 16.81 -36.70 48.30
CA SER A 907 17.47 -37.87 48.93
C SER A 907 18.80 -37.46 49.58
N LEU A 908 19.11 -38.01 50.77
CA LEU A 908 20.39 -37.80 51.46
C LEU A 908 21.52 -38.52 50.70
N CYS A 909 22.61 -37.83 50.43
CA CYS A 909 23.82 -38.44 49.90
C CYS A 909 24.66 -38.98 51.05
N ASN A 910 24.67 -40.31 51.24
CA ASN A 910 25.38 -40.97 52.34
C ASN A 910 26.91 -40.76 52.29
N ILE A 911 27.47 -40.50 51.11
CA ILE A 911 28.91 -40.28 50.93
C ILE A 911 29.35 -38.94 51.55
N HIS A 912 28.52 -37.91 51.41
CA HIS A 912 28.85 -36.56 51.85
C HIS A 912 28.01 -36.10 53.05
N CYS A 913 27.16 -36.98 53.60
CA CYS A 913 26.13 -36.64 54.60
C CYS A 913 25.40 -35.33 54.29
N SER A 914 25.14 -35.07 53.01
CA SER A 914 24.67 -33.78 52.51
C SER A 914 23.49 -33.97 51.58
N TYR A 915 22.45 -33.15 51.75
CA TYR A 915 21.28 -33.12 50.87
C TYR A 915 21.51 -32.33 49.56
N LEU A 916 22.74 -31.81 49.36
CA LEU A 916 23.14 -30.94 48.23
C LEU A 916 24.16 -31.60 47.28
N CYS A 917 24.57 -32.84 47.57
CA CYS A 917 25.55 -33.58 46.76
C CYS A 917 24.91 -34.17 45.48
N GLU A 918 25.59 -34.10 44.33
CA GLU A 918 25.11 -34.62 43.03
C GLU A 918 25.41 -36.13 42.80
N CYS A 919 25.91 -36.83 43.82
CA CYS A 919 26.34 -38.23 43.72
C CYS A 919 25.15 -39.19 43.91
N ASN A 920 24.46 -39.48 42.80
CA ASN A 920 23.54 -40.60 42.59
C ASN A 920 22.27 -40.75 43.47
N ARG A 921 21.15 -40.72 42.75
CA ARG A 921 19.75 -40.80 43.21
C ARG A 921 19.38 -42.26 43.48
N ASN A 922 19.25 -42.68 44.73
CA ASN A 922 18.36 -43.80 45.09
C ASN A 922 18.02 -43.80 46.58
N ASN A 923 16.73 -43.68 46.85
CA ASN A 923 15.98 -44.12 48.04
C ASN A 923 16.34 -43.54 49.42
N ALA A 924 15.72 -42.39 49.73
CA ALA A 924 14.89 -42.15 50.92
C ALA A 924 14.33 -40.73 50.81
N VAL A 925 13.00 -40.59 50.70
CA VAL A 925 12.32 -39.30 50.48
C VAL A 925 12.08 -38.62 51.81
N TYR A 926 12.80 -37.53 52.09
CA TYR A 926 12.53 -36.72 53.28
C TYR A 926 11.44 -35.67 52.96
N TYR A 927 10.30 -35.75 53.67
CA TYR A 927 9.27 -34.71 53.66
C TYR A 927 9.60 -33.74 54.79
N ASN A 928 10.05 -32.53 54.43
CA ASN A 928 10.29 -31.48 55.42
C ASN A 928 8.96 -30.75 55.70
N GLU A 929 8.24 -31.19 56.75
CA GLU A 929 6.94 -30.61 57.13
C GLU A 929 7.06 -29.11 57.39
N ASP A 930 8.14 -28.68 58.05
CA ASP A 930 8.39 -27.30 58.46
C ASP A 930 8.60 -26.37 57.26
N GLU A 931 9.28 -26.82 56.21
CA GLU A 931 9.44 -26.06 54.98
C GLU A 931 8.10 -25.89 54.26
N VAL A 932 7.32 -26.96 54.14
CA VAL A 932 6.02 -26.92 53.47
C VAL A 932 5.04 -26.01 54.21
N GLU A 933 5.03 -26.06 55.54
CA GLU A 933 4.20 -25.20 56.38
C GLU A 933 4.55 -23.71 56.20
N LYS A 934 5.85 -23.37 56.13
CA LYS A 934 6.32 -22.01 55.86
C LYS A 934 5.84 -21.50 54.51
N TYR A 935 5.90 -22.32 53.45
CA TYR A 935 5.38 -21.94 52.13
C TYR A 935 3.86 -21.76 52.13
N ILE A 936 3.10 -22.64 52.77
CA ILE A 936 1.65 -22.51 52.86
C ILE A 936 1.25 -21.23 53.59
N ASN A 937 1.90 -20.92 54.71
CA ASN A 937 1.66 -19.68 55.45
C ASN A 937 2.05 -18.44 54.64
N PHE A 938 3.09 -18.52 53.81
CA PHE A 938 3.44 -17.46 52.87
C PHE A 938 2.37 -17.24 51.80
N TYR A 939 1.81 -18.31 51.21
CA TYR A 939 0.66 -18.22 50.29
C TYR A 939 -0.57 -17.59 50.95
N LYS A 940 -0.87 -17.96 52.22
CA LYS A 940 -1.96 -17.35 53.01
C LYS A 940 -1.72 -15.85 53.19
N TYR A 941 -0.54 -15.45 53.67
CA TYR A 941 -0.18 -14.04 53.85
C TYR A 941 -0.34 -13.22 52.56
N CYS A 942 0.13 -13.75 51.43
CA CYS A 942 0.04 -13.06 50.14
C CYS A 942 -1.42 -12.86 49.69
N SER A 943 -2.31 -13.80 50.00
CA SER A 943 -3.71 -13.82 49.56
C SER A 943 -4.69 -13.10 50.49
N VAL A 944 -4.29 -12.67 51.69
CA VAL A 944 -5.13 -11.91 52.62
C VAL A 944 -5.20 -10.44 52.21
N ILE A 945 -6.39 -9.93 51.88
CA ILE A 945 -6.59 -8.54 51.42
C ILE A 945 -7.40 -7.72 52.44
N ILE A 946 -8.29 -8.39 53.17
CA ILE A 946 -9.13 -7.81 54.22
C ILE A 946 -8.92 -8.65 55.48
N VAL A 947 -8.57 -8.00 56.58
CA VAL A 947 -8.50 -8.64 57.90
C VAL A 947 -9.63 -8.10 58.75
N PHE A 948 -10.33 -9.01 59.41
CA PHE A 948 -11.32 -8.62 60.40
C PHE A 948 -10.61 -8.49 61.75
N SER A 949 -10.48 -7.28 62.28
CA SER A 949 -9.95 -7.04 63.62
C SER A 949 -10.83 -6.06 64.39
N ASN A 950 -11.09 -6.35 65.66
CA ASN A 950 -11.92 -5.54 66.56
C ASN A 950 -13.29 -5.14 65.97
N GLY A 951 -14.00 -6.09 65.34
CA GLY A 951 -15.36 -5.87 64.83
C GLY A 951 -15.47 -5.07 63.53
N LYS A 952 -14.34 -4.72 62.87
CA LYS A 952 -14.33 -3.95 61.60
C LYS A 952 -13.51 -4.65 60.53
N PHE A 953 -13.95 -4.53 59.27
CA PHE A 953 -13.16 -4.92 58.11
C PHE A 953 -12.03 -3.91 57.90
N LYS A 954 -10.78 -4.37 57.97
CA LYS A 954 -9.59 -3.58 57.69
C LYS A 954 -8.99 -4.01 56.36
N TYR A 955 -9.06 -3.14 55.36
CA TYR A 955 -8.36 -3.34 54.09
C TYR A 955 -6.84 -3.18 54.29
N ILE A 956 -6.06 -4.20 53.93
CA ILE A 956 -4.61 -4.11 53.97
C ILE A 956 -4.15 -3.29 52.76
N GLN A 957 -3.73 -2.05 52.99
CA GLN A 957 -3.19 -1.19 51.94
C GLN A 957 -1.88 -1.74 51.37
N LYS A 958 -1.65 -1.58 50.06
CA LYS A 958 -0.44 -1.97 49.31
C LYS A 958 0.87 -1.53 50.00
N LYS A 959 0.88 -0.36 50.67
CA LYS A 959 2.02 0.16 51.45
C LYS A 959 2.36 -0.67 52.71
N ASN A 960 1.40 -1.36 53.33
CA ASN A 960 1.59 -2.19 54.53
C ASN A 960 2.05 -3.63 54.23
N LYS A 961 1.99 -4.08 52.96
CA LYS A 961 2.65 -5.34 52.55
C LYS A 961 4.09 -5.11 52.08
N ASN A 962 4.42 -3.87 51.69
CA ASN A 962 5.79 -3.42 51.43
C ASN A 962 6.61 -3.19 52.72
N SER A 963 6.02 -3.39 53.91
CA SER A 963 6.69 -3.27 55.21
C SER A 963 7.25 -4.59 55.73
N LEU A 964 7.56 -5.55 54.86
CA LEU A 964 8.74 -6.38 55.12
C LEU A 964 9.96 -5.46 55.00
N LYS A 965 10.24 -4.71 56.07
CA LYS A 965 11.55 -4.08 56.25
C LYS A 965 12.54 -5.22 56.47
N PHE A 966 13.04 -5.78 55.38
CA PHE A 966 14.37 -6.36 55.40
C PHE A 966 15.33 -5.18 55.50
N SER A 967 15.42 -4.59 56.69
CA SER A 967 16.48 -3.63 57.01
C SER A 967 17.77 -4.41 57.12
N ILE A 968 18.81 -3.85 56.48
CA ILE A 968 20.22 -4.27 56.49
C ILE A 968 20.66 -4.75 57.86
#